data_AF-A0A957PRI4-F1
#
_entry.id   AF-A0A957PRI4-F1
#
_cell.length_a   1.000
_cell.length_b   1.000
_cell.length_c   1.000
_cell.angle_alpha   90.00
_cell.angle_beta   90.00
_cell.angle_gamma   90.00
#
_symmetry.space_group_name_H-M   'P 1'
#
loop_
_entity.id
_entity.type
_entity.pdbx_description
1 polymer ?
#
loop_
_entity_poly.entity_id
_entity_poly.type
_entity_poly.pdbx_seq_one_letter_code
_entity_poly.pdbx_strand_id
1 'polypeptide(L)'
;TPVIKKDLEQWFFKTTQYADELLRFDGIDWPQTVKTLQTNWIDRSEGASVIFKTEIGNHDVEIFTTRPDTLWGATFMVFSPEHPLVDEITTAENKAAVNEYKVQAARQSDIQRGALDKEKTGVFTGGYAINPVNGARIPIWIADYVLMSYGTGAIMAVPAHDERDFAFAKKYDLPIIPVILPEGQNEAVVGDVAFIGAGVMVNSGILDGTPVNTEKGRKNPSIAKVIDWLQEKGVGKESVNYRYRDWLISRQRYWGSPIPMVNCPTHGWNPVPDDQLPVTLPEDVEWKPTGESPLKLHPTWKHTTCPVCNGPAERETDTMDTFMCSSWYHLRYLSPKFDQGPFSEEEYNYWMPVDTYTGGIEHATMHLLYTRFFHKALRDMGITEGHEPMTQLRNQGMVLGEDNEKMSKSRGNVIAPDVLVDKYGADTVRAYIMFFARWEMGAPWDSKGIEGAARWIRRVWTLFTDQTGPVTASDETKKNLRRKVHQTLKRVTRDFENFDFNTIVSSLMELLNEMYKAREAGAAGSDEWKEAQEIYLKLMAPVTPHVAEELWTEHLGKPYSIHQQEWPRVDEAAAKEDVVEIPVQINGKVRDRIKVDADASEEDIKAAVLASETVQKQLEGKEPKKVIVVKGKLVSLVV
;
A
#
# COMPACT_ATOMS: atom_id res chain seq x y z
N THR A 1 7.60 -17.32 -19.70
CA THR A 1 7.35 -18.71 -19.26
C THR A 1 6.51 -18.67 -18.02
N PRO A 2 5.45 -19.49 -17.90
CA PRO A 2 4.68 -19.59 -16.66
C PRO A 2 5.59 -19.98 -15.50
N VAL A 3 5.31 -19.45 -14.30
CA VAL A 3 6.00 -19.84 -13.07
C VAL A 3 5.62 -21.28 -12.75
N ILE A 4 6.61 -22.14 -12.53
CA ILE A 4 6.43 -23.54 -12.12
C ILE A 4 7.03 -23.74 -10.72
N LYS A 5 6.45 -24.68 -9.96
CA LYS A 5 7.02 -25.10 -8.68
C LYS A 5 8.18 -26.07 -8.89
N LYS A 6 9.22 -25.91 -8.09
CA LYS A 6 10.33 -26.84 -7.94
C LYS A 6 10.72 -26.87 -6.47
N ASP A 7 10.99 -28.05 -5.96
CA ASP A 7 11.54 -28.21 -4.62
C ASP A 7 13.04 -27.89 -4.67
N LEU A 8 13.42 -26.84 -3.93
CA LEU A 8 14.79 -26.33 -3.84
C LEU A 8 15.07 -25.92 -2.39
N GLU A 9 16.29 -26.18 -1.92
CA GLU A 9 16.80 -25.61 -0.67
C GLU A 9 17.18 -24.14 -0.93
N GLN A 10 16.59 -23.20 -0.17
CA GLN A 10 16.76 -21.75 -0.38
C GLN A 10 16.88 -21.00 0.96
N TRP A 11 17.42 -19.78 0.91
CA TRP A 11 17.54 -18.91 2.09
C TRP A 11 16.28 -18.07 2.32
N PHE A 12 15.86 -18.01 3.59
CA PHE A 12 14.69 -17.26 4.02
C PHE A 12 15.01 -16.37 5.22
N PHE A 13 14.40 -15.18 5.26
CA PHE A 13 14.22 -14.43 6.50
C PHE A 13 12.89 -14.77 7.14
N LYS A 14 12.91 -14.96 8.47
CA LYS A 14 11.73 -15.25 9.28
C LYS A 14 10.83 -14.02 9.49
N THR A 15 10.38 -13.40 8.41
CA THR A 15 9.55 -12.19 8.44
C THR A 15 8.22 -12.41 9.14
N THR A 16 7.73 -13.64 9.18
CA THR A 16 6.49 -14.00 9.88
C THR A 16 6.55 -13.76 11.39
N GLN A 17 7.74 -13.75 12.00
CA GLN A 17 7.90 -13.39 13.43
C GLN A 17 7.51 -11.94 13.73
N TYR A 18 7.51 -11.07 12.72
CA TYR A 18 7.12 -9.67 12.84
C TYR A 18 5.71 -9.40 12.29
N ALA A 19 4.96 -10.42 11.87
CA ALA A 19 3.67 -10.23 11.18
C ALA A 19 2.66 -9.43 12.02
N ASP A 20 2.54 -9.72 13.32
CA ASP A 20 1.69 -8.97 14.25
C ASP A 20 2.15 -7.51 14.40
N GLU A 21 3.45 -7.29 14.51
CA GLU A 21 3.98 -5.93 14.61
C GLU A 21 3.79 -5.14 13.30
N LEU A 22 3.93 -5.80 12.15
CA LEU A 22 3.71 -5.19 10.83
C LEU A 22 2.24 -4.82 10.60
N LEU A 23 1.30 -5.44 11.32
CA LEU A 23 -0.11 -5.04 11.29
C LEU A 23 -0.44 -3.80 12.12
N ARG A 24 0.52 -3.30 12.92
CA ARG A 24 0.37 -2.05 13.67
C ARG A 24 0.82 -0.88 12.80
N PHE A 25 -0.07 0.11 12.64
CA PHE A 25 0.16 1.34 11.87
C PHE A 25 0.02 2.59 12.75
N ASP A 26 0.21 2.42 14.06
CA ASP A 26 0.11 3.50 15.04
C ASP A 26 1.26 4.51 14.84
N GLY A 27 0.95 5.79 14.90
CA GLY A 27 1.95 6.86 14.79
C GLY A 27 2.46 7.17 13.38
N ILE A 28 1.86 6.60 12.32
CA ILE A 28 2.23 6.90 10.93
C ILE A 28 1.06 7.43 10.08
N ASP A 29 1.38 8.42 9.25
CA ASP A 29 0.51 9.05 8.25
C ASP A 29 0.70 8.38 6.88
N TRP A 30 0.14 7.17 6.76
CA TRP A 30 0.16 6.39 5.51
C TRP A 30 -1.25 6.27 4.91
N PRO A 31 -1.39 6.18 3.57
CA PRO A 31 -2.69 6.07 2.91
C PRO A 31 -3.44 4.81 3.34
N GLN A 32 -4.73 4.93 3.60
CA GLN A 32 -5.57 3.80 4.05
C GLN A 32 -5.52 2.62 3.08
N THR A 33 -5.44 2.88 1.77
CA THR A 33 -5.30 1.85 0.74
C THR A 33 -4.05 0.99 0.94
N VAL A 34 -2.90 1.58 1.29
CA VAL A 34 -1.66 0.83 1.56
C VAL A 34 -1.80 -0.02 2.83
N LYS A 35 -2.37 0.55 3.90
CA LYS A 35 -2.62 -0.17 5.16
C LYS A 35 -3.52 -1.39 4.92
N THR A 36 -4.60 -1.22 4.13
CA THR A 36 -5.51 -2.31 3.74
C THR A 36 -4.80 -3.36 2.89
N LEU A 37 -4.00 -2.96 1.89
CA LEU A 37 -3.24 -3.90 1.06
C LEU A 37 -2.26 -4.72 1.88
N GLN A 38 -1.51 -4.11 2.80
CA GLN A 38 -0.60 -4.84 3.69
C GLN A 38 -1.36 -5.76 4.66
N THR A 39 -2.48 -5.30 5.22
CA THR A 39 -3.33 -6.11 6.10
C THR A 39 -3.84 -7.36 5.39
N ASN A 40 -4.36 -7.20 4.16
CA ASN A 40 -4.85 -8.30 3.33
C ASN A 40 -3.73 -9.20 2.80
N TRP A 41 -2.51 -8.67 2.68
CA TRP A 41 -1.34 -9.46 2.27
C TRP A 41 -0.84 -10.33 3.42
N ILE A 42 -0.81 -9.78 4.63
CA ILE A 42 -0.42 -10.52 5.83
C ILE A 42 -1.51 -11.56 6.18
N ASP A 43 -2.77 -11.14 6.10
CA ASP A 43 -3.98 -11.96 6.27
C ASP A 43 -3.90 -12.84 7.53
N ARG A 44 -3.90 -12.17 8.68
CA ARG A 44 -3.86 -12.81 9.98
C ARG A 44 -5.20 -13.47 10.31
N SER A 45 -5.14 -14.72 10.72
CA SER A 45 -6.29 -15.54 11.11
C SER A 45 -6.08 -16.08 12.53
N GLU A 46 -7.09 -15.93 13.37
CA GLU A 46 -7.14 -16.51 14.72
C GLU A 46 -8.02 -17.75 14.73
N GLY A 47 -7.60 -18.78 15.45
CA GLY A 47 -8.33 -20.03 15.52
C GLY A 47 -7.71 -21.01 16.49
N ALA A 48 -7.82 -22.29 16.17
CA ALA A 48 -7.20 -23.36 16.94
C ALA A 48 -6.34 -24.24 16.04
N SER A 49 -5.22 -24.71 16.59
CA SER A 49 -4.61 -25.93 16.08
C SER A 49 -5.19 -27.15 16.79
N VAL A 50 -5.48 -28.20 16.03
CA VAL A 50 -6.18 -29.39 16.50
C VAL A 50 -5.44 -30.62 15.99
N ILE A 51 -5.23 -31.61 16.86
CA ILE A 51 -4.47 -32.82 16.55
C ILE A 51 -5.45 -33.97 16.31
N PHE A 52 -5.50 -34.46 15.06
CA PHE A 52 -6.16 -35.70 14.68
C PHE A 52 -5.15 -36.85 14.70
N LYS A 53 -5.63 -38.08 14.90
CA LYS A 53 -4.78 -39.28 14.80
C LYS A 53 -5.16 -40.11 13.59
N THR A 54 -4.18 -40.52 12.79
CA THR A 54 -4.43 -41.46 11.69
C THR A 54 -4.55 -42.88 12.21
N GLU A 55 -5.45 -43.67 11.65
CA GLU A 55 -5.62 -45.08 12.01
C GLU A 55 -4.43 -45.91 11.52
N ILE A 56 -3.95 -45.62 10.31
CA ILE A 56 -2.73 -46.21 9.74
C ILE A 56 -1.54 -45.41 10.26
N GLY A 57 -0.55 -46.11 10.83
CA GLY A 57 0.70 -45.51 11.31
C GLY A 57 0.61 -44.73 12.62
N ASN A 58 -0.60 -44.42 13.13
CA ASN A 58 -0.82 -43.67 14.36
C ASN A 58 -0.08 -42.32 14.38
N HIS A 59 -0.10 -41.61 13.24
CA HIS A 59 0.52 -40.30 13.11
C HIS A 59 -0.37 -39.22 13.72
N ASP A 60 0.24 -38.24 14.37
CA ASP A 60 -0.42 -37.01 14.76
C ASP A 60 -0.50 -36.07 13.54
N VAL A 61 -1.69 -35.57 13.27
CA VAL A 61 -1.99 -34.66 12.17
C VAL A 61 -2.53 -33.37 12.77
N GLU A 62 -1.68 -32.36 12.87
CA GLU A 62 -2.08 -31.02 13.28
C GLU A 62 -2.79 -30.32 12.11
N ILE A 63 -3.97 -29.75 12.35
CA ILE A 63 -4.68 -28.89 11.41
C ILE A 63 -4.92 -27.52 12.05
N PHE A 64 -5.11 -26.50 11.21
CA PHE A 64 -5.54 -25.18 11.66
C PHE A 64 -6.97 -24.90 11.18
N THR A 65 -7.82 -24.38 12.06
CA THR A 65 -9.17 -23.93 11.72
C THR A 65 -9.53 -22.62 12.43
N THR A 66 -10.16 -21.70 11.72
CA THR A 66 -10.76 -20.48 12.28
C THR A 66 -12.15 -20.72 12.86
N ARG A 67 -12.71 -21.93 12.65
CA ARG A 67 -14.02 -22.37 13.14
C ARG A 67 -13.89 -23.66 13.96
N PRO A 68 -13.13 -23.67 15.06
CA PRO A 68 -13.04 -24.85 15.92
C PRO A 68 -14.43 -25.21 16.50
N ASP A 69 -15.33 -24.25 16.63
CA ASP A 69 -16.72 -24.45 17.05
C ASP A 69 -17.53 -25.39 16.16
N THR A 70 -17.05 -25.73 14.97
CA THR A 70 -17.72 -26.68 14.08
C THR A 70 -17.05 -28.06 14.02
N LEU A 71 -16.05 -28.34 14.88
CA LEU A 71 -15.28 -29.60 14.90
C LEU A 71 -16.13 -30.88 14.97
N TRP A 72 -17.27 -30.83 15.66
CA TRP A 72 -18.18 -31.99 15.76
C TRP A 72 -18.85 -32.34 14.43
N GLY A 73 -18.92 -31.37 13.51
CA GLY A 73 -19.44 -31.56 12.16
C GLY A 73 -18.38 -31.99 11.15
N ALA A 74 -17.13 -32.23 11.60
CA ALA A 74 -16.07 -32.70 10.71
C ALA A 74 -16.32 -34.16 10.32
N THR A 75 -16.62 -34.40 9.04
CA THR A 75 -17.03 -35.71 8.52
C THR A 75 -15.98 -36.39 7.64
N PHE A 76 -14.95 -35.66 7.22
CA PHE A 76 -13.77 -36.18 6.53
C PHE A 76 -12.57 -35.23 6.71
N MET A 77 -11.37 -35.72 6.41
CA MET A 77 -10.17 -34.88 6.33
C MET A 77 -9.71 -34.78 4.89
N VAL A 78 -9.05 -33.66 4.57
CA VAL A 78 -8.49 -33.43 3.24
C VAL A 78 -7.04 -32.99 3.36
N PHE A 79 -6.17 -33.69 2.65
CA PHE A 79 -4.74 -33.46 2.63
C PHE A 79 -4.33 -32.86 1.28
N SER A 80 -3.31 -32.01 1.28
CA SER A 80 -2.62 -31.63 0.03
C SER A 80 -2.02 -32.89 -0.59
N PRO A 81 -2.07 -33.08 -1.92
CA PRO A 81 -1.47 -34.24 -2.59
C PRO A 81 0.03 -34.42 -2.29
N GLU A 82 0.73 -33.32 -1.99
CA GLU A 82 2.15 -33.28 -1.63
C GLU A 82 2.42 -33.54 -0.14
N HIS A 83 1.40 -33.83 0.67
CA HIS A 83 1.57 -34.00 2.10
C HIS A 83 2.39 -35.28 2.42
N PRO A 84 3.46 -35.19 3.27
CA PRO A 84 4.36 -36.32 3.51
C PRO A 84 3.65 -37.61 3.93
N LEU A 85 2.65 -37.48 4.81
CA LEU A 85 1.87 -38.62 5.29
C LEU A 85 0.98 -39.29 4.24
N VAL A 86 0.74 -38.68 3.07
CA VAL A 86 -0.18 -39.24 2.05
C VAL A 86 0.26 -40.63 1.63
N ASP A 87 1.56 -40.85 1.41
CA ASP A 87 2.06 -42.17 0.98
C ASP A 87 2.02 -43.20 2.11
N GLU A 88 2.07 -42.75 3.37
CA GLU A 88 2.06 -43.61 4.57
C GLU A 88 0.64 -44.04 4.96
N ILE A 89 -0.35 -43.18 4.75
CA ILE A 89 -1.76 -43.43 5.13
C ILE A 89 -2.60 -43.99 3.98
N THR A 90 -2.02 -44.13 2.79
CA THR A 90 -2.71 -44.68 1.62
C THR A 90 -2.66 -46.21 1.61
N THR A 91 -3.81 -46.85 1.47
CA THR A 91 -3.92 -48.30 1.39
C THR A 91 -3.38 -48.83 0.05
N ALA A 92 -3.03 -50.12 0.00
CA ALA A 92 -2.53 -50.75 -1.22
C ALA A 92 -3.52 -50.64 -2.40
N GLU A 93 -4.83 -50.74 -2.12
CA GLU A 93 -5.91 -50.69 -3.11
C GLU A 93 -6.05 -49.29 -3.74
N ASN A 94 -5.83 -48.23 -2.95
CA ASN A 94 -6.01 -46.84 -3.40
C ASN A 94 -4.72 -46.22 -3.97
N LYS A 95 -3.57 -46.86 -3.80
CA LYS A 95 -2.25 -46.31 -4.15
C LYS A 95 -2.10 -45.87 -5.61
N ALA A 96 -2.66 -46.62 -6.55
CA ALA A 96 -2.60 -46.28 -7.98
C ALA A 96 -3.34 -44.96 -8.28
N ALA A 97 -4.56 -44.82 -7.79
CA ALA A 97 -5.38 -43.62 -7.99
C ALA A 97 -4.79 -42.39 -7.29
N VAL A 98 -4.27 -42.55 -6.07
CA VAL A 98 -3.59 -41.50 -5.32
C VAL A 98 -2.34 -41.00 -6.07
N ASN A 99 -1.50 -41.90 -6.56
CA ASN A 99 -0.29 -41.53 -7.31
C ASN A 99 -0.64 -40.80 -8.62
N GLU A 100 -1.65 -41.25 -9.35
CA GLU A 100 -2.11 -40.56 -10.55
C GLU A 100 -2.57 -39.14 -10.23
N TYR A 101 -3.35 -38.98 -9.16
CA TYR A 101 -3.84 -37.67 -8.74
C TYR A 101 -2.72 -36.73 -8.29
N LYS A 102 -1.70 -37.24 -7.56
CA LYS A 102 -0.50 -36.47 -7.20
C LYS A 102 0.20 -35.90 -8.43
N VAL A 103 0.36 -36.70 -9.48
CA VAL A 103 0.98 -36.26 -10.75
C VAL A 103 0.13 -35.22 -11.47
N GLN A 104 -1.20 -35.37 -11.45
CA GLN A 104 -2.11 -34.38 -12.05
C GLN A 104 -2.07 -33.05 -11.30
N ALA A 105 -2.13 -33.08 -9.96
CA ALA A 105 -2.09 -31.89 -9.12
C ALA A 105 -0.76 -31.12 -9.24
N ALA A 106 0.38 -31.82 -9.35
CA ALA A 106 1.70 -31.22 -9.52
C ALA A 106 1.86 -30.42 -10.84
N ARG A 107 1.00 -30.65 -11.83
CA ARG A 107 0.98 -29.89 -13.10
C ARG A 107 0.24 -28.55 -12.99
N GLN A 108 -0.39 -28.28 -11.84
CA GLN A 108 -1.21 -27.10 -11.62
C GLN A 108 -0.54 -26.16 -10.60
N SER A 109 -0.62 -24.85 -10.86
CA SER A 109 -0.19 -23.83 -9.92
C SER A 109 -1.17 -23.68 -8.75
N ASP A 110 -0.71 -23.14 -7.62
CA ASP A 110 -1.58 -22.84 -6.46
C ASP A 110 -2.75 -21.93 -6.82
N ILE A 111 -2.56 -21.00 -7.75
CA ILE A 111 -3.62 -20.11 -8.26
C ILE A 111 -4.67 -20.93 -9.01
N GLN A 112 -4.26 -21.84 -9.89
CA GLN A 112 -5.19 -22.71 -10.61
C GLN A 112 -5.92 -23.68 -9.67
N ARG A 113 -5.25 -24.13 -8.60
CA ARG A 113 -5.83 -25.03 -7.60
C ARG A 113 -6.81 -24.31 -6.66
N GLY A 114 -6.53 -23.07 -6.29
CA GLY A 114 -7.35 -22.24 -5.41
C GLY A 114 -8.51 -21.50 -6.10
N ALA A 115 -8.67 -21.61 -7.41
CA ALA A 115 -9.76 -20.95 -8.15
C ALA A 115 -11.14 -21.38 -7.63
N LEU A 116 -12.00 -20.40 -7.31
CA LEU A 116 -13.32 -20.65 -6.73
C LEU A 116 -14.22 -21.43 -7.68
N ASP A 117 -14.24 -21.05 -8.96
CA ASP A 117 -15.11 -21.63 -9.99
C ASP A 117 -14.63 -23.00 -10.51
N LYS A 118 -13.48 -23.46 -10.04
CA LYS A 118 -12.94 -24.76 -10.44
C LYS A 118 -13.70 -25.87 -9.73
N GLU A 119 -14.12 -26.86 -10.51
CA GLU A 119 -14.69 -28.10 -10.02
C GLU A 119 -13.74 -28.76 -9.00
N LYS A 120 -14.25 -29.03 -7.80
CA LYS A 120 -13.46 -29.67 -6.75
C LYS A 120 -13.23 -31.13 -7.12
N THR A 121 -11.99 -31.57 -7.06
CA THR A 121 -11.60 -32.95 -7.36
C THR A 121 -10.85 -33.51 -6.16
N GLY A 122 -10.88 -34.83 -5.99
CA GLY A 122 -10.12 -35.52 -4.96
C GLY A 122 -10.22 -37.03 -5.08
N VAL A 123 -9.34 -37.70 -4.34
CA VAL A 123 -9.24 -39.17 -4.30
C VAL A 123 -9.18 -39.64 -2.85
N PHE A 124 -9.96 -40.67 -2.53
CA PHE A 124 -9.94 -41.32 -1.24
C PHE A 124 -8.65 -42.13 -1.06
N THR A 125 -7.96 -41.97 0.07
CA THR A 125 -6.69 -42.66 0.32
C THR A 125 -6.89 -44.11 0.80
N GLY A 126 -8.11 -44.49 1.18
CA GLY A 126 -8.37 -45.73 1.90
C GLY A 126 -8.12 -45.62 3.41
N GLY A 127 -7.41 -44.58 3.85
CA GLY A 127 -7.08 -44.30 5.24
C GLY A 127 -8.17 -43.50 5.96
N TYR A 128 -8.14 -43.59 7.29
CA TYR A 128 -9.08 -42.90 8.18
C TYR A 128 -8.32 -42.16 9.28
N ALA A 129 -8.94 -41.09 9.78
CA ALA A 129 -8.51 -40.36 10.97
C ALA A 129 -9.58 -40.46 12.06
N ILE A 130 -9.16 -40.25 13.30
CA ILE A 130 -10.04 -40.18 14.46
C ILE A 130 -10.22 -38.72 14.85
N ASN A 131 -11.47 -38.27 14.86
CA ASN A 131 -11.82 -36.92 15.30
C ASN A 131 -11.68 -36.81 16.83
N PRO A 132 -10.83 -35.91 17.35
CA PRO A 132 -10.52 -35.84 18.78
C PRO A 132 -11.71 -35.40 19.64
N VAL A 133 -12.74 -34.76 19.06
CA VAL A 133 -13.86 -34.21 19.86
C VAL A 133 -14.97 -35.21 20.16
N ASN A 134 -15.12 -36.24 19.34
CA ASN A 134 -16.21 -37.23 19.43
C ASN A 134 -15.76 -38.68 19.17
N GLY A 135 -14.49 -38.92 18.86
CA GLY A 135 -13.95 -40.24 18.53
C GLY A 135 -14.45 -40.79 17.19
N ALA A 136 -15.11 -39.98 16.36
CA ALA A 136 -15.64 -40.43 15.08
C ALA A 136 -14.51 -40.81 14.12
N ARG A 137 -14.70 -41.94 13.45
CA ARG A 137 -13.81 -42.41 12.38
C ARG A 137 -14.21 -41.71 11.07
N ILE A 138 -13.33 -40.89 10.53
CA ILE A 138 -13.59 -40.07 9.34
C ILE A 138 -12.60 -40.39 8.21
N PRO A 139 -13.06 -40.51 6.95
CA PRO A 139 -12.18 -40.85 5.83
C PRO A 139 -11.20 -39.73 5.50
N ILE A 140 -10.01 -40.10 5.03
CA ILE A 140 -8.99 -39.16 4.56
C ILE A 140 -9.00 -39.11 3.03
N TRP A 141 -9.13 -37.92 2.48
CA TRP A 141 -9.05 -37.63 1.05
C TRP A 141 -7.82 -36.79 0.74
N ILE A 142 -7.36 -36.84 -0.51
CA ILE A 142 -6.48 -35.81 -1.06
C ILE A 142 -7.25 -34.96 -2.06
N ALA A 143 -7.04 -33.65 -2.03
CA ALA A 143 -7.67 -32.72 -2.96
C ALA A 143 -6.74 -31.54 -3.28
N ASP A 144 -6.83 -31.06 -4.51
CA ASP A 144 -5.98 -29.98 -5.01
C ASP A 144 -6.25 -28.61 -4.36
N TYR A 145 -7.46 -28.35 -3.86
CA TYR A 145 -7.78 -27.06 -3.22
C TYR A 145 -7.16 -26.89 -1.82
N VAL A 146 -6.66 -27.97 -1.21
CA VAL A 146 -5.83 -27.90 0.00
C VAL A 146 -4.37 -27.73 -0.44
N LEU A 147 -3.69 -26.72 0.10
CA LEU A 147 -2.34 -26.35 -0.31
C LEU A 147 -1.36 -26.62 0.81
N MET A 148 -0.28 -27.34 0.54
CA MET A 148 0.86 -27.50 1.45
C MET A 148 1.45 -26.14 1.89
N SER A 149 1.34 -25.14 1.02
CA SER A 149 1.89 -23.81 1.25
C SER A 149 1.04 -22.93 2.17
N TYR A 150 -0.07 -23.45 2.73
CA TYR A 150 -0.97 -22.74 3.63
C TYR A 150 -1.41 -23.62 4.81
N GLY A 151 -1.23 -23.12 6.04
CA GLY A 151 -1.51 -23.90 7.25
C GLY A 151 -0.55 -25.09 7.36
N THR A 152 -1.09 -26.28 7.67
CA THR A 152 -0.32 -27.51 7.85
C THR A 152 -0.35 -28.43 6.62
N GLY A 153 -1.00 -28.00 5.53
CA GLY A 153 -1.23 -28.85 4.36
C GLY A 153 -2.28 -29.95 4.56
N ALA A 154 -3.01 -29.93 5.68
CA ALA A 154 -4.17 -30.77 5.96
C ALA A 154 -5.27 -29.94 6.64
N ILE A 155 -6.53 -30.28 6.35
CA ILE A 155 -7.70 -29.64 6.96
C ILE A 155 -8.71 -30.68 7.46
N MET A 156 -9.47 -30.30 8.48
CA MET A 156 -10.77 -30.90 8.76
C MET A 156 -11.79 -30.34 7.76
N ALA A 157 -12.68 -31.17 7.24
CA ALA A 157 -13.76 -30.70 6.38
C ALA A 157 -15.09 -30.72 7.13
N VAL A 158 -15.78 -29.58 7.18
CA VAL A 158 -17.08 -29.43 7.85
C VAL A 158 -18.14 -28.96 6.84
N PRO A 159 -18.74 -29.88 6.08
CA PRO A 159 -19.57 -29.53 4.93
C PRO A 159 -20.75 -28.62 5.27
N ALA A 160 -21.37 -28.79 6.45
CA ALA A 160 -22.52 -27.96 6.81
C ALA A 160 -22.17 -26.47 7.00
N HIS A 161 -20.89 -26.11 7.14
CA HIS A 161 -20.45 -24.78 7.55
C HIS A 161 -19.25 -24.22 6.74
N ASP A 162 -18.79 -24.90 5.69
CA ASP A 162 -17.83 -24.39 4.70
C ASP A 162 -18.32 -24.77 3.28
N GLU A 163 -18.39 -23.79 2.39
CA GLU A 163 -18.93 -23.96 1.04
C GLU A 163 -18.10 -24.91 0.16
N ARG A 164 -16.77 -24.92 0.33
CA ARG A 164 -15.86 -25.80 -0.44
C ARG A 164 -16.03 -27.23 0.01
N ASP A 165 -16.13 -27.43 1.33
CA ASP A 165 -16.36 -28.74 1.93
C ASP A 165 -17.75 -29.26 1.56
N PHE A 166 -18.77 -28.38 1.51
CA PHE A 166 -20.12 -28.72 1.07
C PHE A 166 -20.15 -29.20 -0.38
N ALA A 167 -19.53 -28.45 -1.29
CA ALA A 167 -19.48 -28.81 -2.70
C ALA A 167 -18.72 -30.15 -2.91
N PHE A 168 -17.62 -30.35 -2.18
CA PHE A 168 -16.88 -31.62 -2.21
C PHE A 168 -17.72 -32.78 -1.66
N ALA A 169 -18.38 -32.58 -0.51
CA ALA A 169 -19.21 -33.61 0.11
C ALA A 169 -20.39 -34.01 -0.76
N LYS A 170 -21.07 -33.04 -1.40
CA LYS A 170 -22.17 -33.32 -2.34
C LYS A 170 -21.69 -34.12 -3.55
N LYS A 171 -20.51 -33.82 -4.08
CA LYS A 171 -19.95 -34.52 -5.25
C LYS A 171 -19.56 -35.97 -4.94
N TYR A 172 -19.01 -36.22 -3.76
CA TYR A 172 -18.48 -37.52 -3.36
C TYR A 172 -19.39 -38.30 -2.40
N ASP A 173 -20.63 -37.83 -2.22
CA ASP A 173 -21.65 -38.42 -1.33
C ASP A 173 -21.13 -38.64 0.10
N LEU A 174 -20.45 -37.61 0.65
CA LEU A 174 -19.91 -37.64 2.01
C LEU A 174 -20.93 -37.07 3.02
N PRO A 175 -20.90 -37.53 4.28
CA PRO A 175 -21.86 -37.08 5.29
C PRO A 175 -21.81 -35.56 5.53
N ILE A 176 -22.97 -34.96 5.72
CA ILE A 176 -23.13 -33.53 6.05
C ILE A 176 -23.90 -33.44 7.37
N ILE A 177 -23.22 -33.00 8.43
CA ILE A 177 -23.78 -32.93 9.78
C ILE A 177 -23.84 -31.45 10.21
N PRO A 178 -25.03 -30.86 10.37
CA PRO A 178 -25.15 -29.50 10.89
C PRO A 178 -24.89 -29.48 12.39
N VAL A 179 -23.99 -28.59 12.81
CA VAL A 179 -23.60 -28.38 14.21
C VAL A 179 -23.88 -26.96 14.72
N ILE A 180 -24.49 -26.13 13.87
CA ILE A 180 -24.97 -24.80 14.24
C ILE A 180 -26.45 -24.71 13.87
N LEU A 181 -27.29 -24.43 14.86
CA LEU A 181 -28.69 -24.09 14.70
C LEU A 181 -28.80 -22.59 14.40
N PRO A 182 -29.31 -22.17 13.23
CA PRO A 182 -29.47 -20.75 12.90
C PRO A 182 -30.45 -20.05 13.86
N GLU A 183 -30.22 -18.76 14.12
CA GLU A 183 -31.16 -17.97 14.92
C GLU A 183 -32.58 -17.99 14.32
N GLY A 184 -33.59 -18.17 15.18
CA GLY A 184 -34.99 -18.21 14.77
C GLY A 184 -35.45 -19.53 14.13
N GLN A 185 -34.56 -20.54 14.02
CA GLN A 185 -34.94 -21.89 13.62
C GLN A 185 -35.07 -22.81 14.83
N ASN A 186 -35.91 -23.84 14.69
CA ASN A 186 -36.12 -24.85 15.73
C ASN A 186 -35.25 -26.09 15.56
N GLU A 187 -34.77 -26.34 14.34
CA GLU A 187 -33.95 -27.51 14.01
C GLU A 187 -32.82 -27.13 13.05
N ALA A 188 -31.67 -27.77 13.23
CA ALA A 188 -30.52 -27.59 12.34
C ALA A 188 -30.64 -28.61 11.20
N VAL A 189 -31.00 -28.14 10.02
CA VAL A 189 -31.20 -28.97 8.83
C VAL A 189 -30.15 -28.69 7.77
N VAL A 190 -29.83 -29.71 6.96
CA VAL A 190 -28.94 -29.54 5.81
C VAL A 190 -29.68 -28.80 4.71
N GLY A 191 -29.26 -27.57 4.43
CA GLY A 191 -29.80 -26.76 3.33
C GLY A 191 -29.18 -27.10 1.97
N ASP A 192 -29.51 -26.26 0.97
CA ASP A 192 -28.91 -26.32 -0.37
C ASP A 192 -27.49 -25.74 -0.43
N VAL A 193 -27.10 -24.98 0.60
CA VAL A 193 -25.79 -24.36 0.76
C VAL A 193 -25.29 -24.52 2.21
N ALA A 194 -23.98 -24.37 2.42
CA ALA A 194 -23.40 -24.35 3.76
C ALA A 194 -23.92 -23.14 4.57
N PHE A 195 -24.22 -23.34 5.85
CA PHE A 195 -24.65 -22.27 6.75
C PHE A 195 -23.44 -21.61 7.43
N ILE A 196 -23.23 -20.33 7.11
CA ILE A 196 -22.18 -19.49 7.70
C ILE A 196 -22.87 -18.28 8.36
N GLY A 197 -23.13 -18.36 9.66
CA GLY A 197 -23.84 -17.30 10.38
C GLY A 197 -23.90 -17.51 11.88
N ALA A 198 -24.55 -16.57 12.57
CA ALA A 198 -24.84 -16.64 14.00
C ALA A 198 -25.89 -17.72 14.31
N GLY A 199 -25.85 -18.25 15.53
CA GLY A 199 -26.72 -19.33 15.94
C GLY A 199 -26.31 -19.92 17.28
N VAL A 200 -26.59 -21.21 17.46
CA VAL A 200 -26.26 -21.94 18.69
C VAL A 200 -25.65 -23.29 18.31
N MET A 201 -24.61 -23.71 19.03
CA MET A 201 -24.02 -25.04 18.85
C MET A 201 -25.04 -26.14 19.16
N VAL A 202 -25.15 -27.10 18.26
CA VAL A 202 -25.96 -28.33 18.40
C VAL A 202 -25.16 -29.51 17.88
N ASN A 203 -25.56 -30.75 18.22
CA ASN A 203 -24.83 -31.97 17.82
C ASN A 203 -23.33 -31.94 18.20
N SER A 204 -22.99 -31.17 19.23
CA SER A 204 -21.63 -30.84 19.68
C SER A 204 -21.36 -31.31 21.12
N GLY A 205 -22.16 -32.27 21.60
CA GLY A 205 -21.97 -32.92 22.90
C GLY A 205 -22.07 -31.93 24.05
N ILE A 206 -21.03 -31.85 24.88
CA ILE A 206 -21.06 -31.02 26.09
C ILE A 206 -21.09 -29.50 25.80
N LEU A 207 -20.87 -29.11 24.54
CA LEU A 207 -20.88 -27.71 24.12
C LEU A 207 -22.21 -27.30 23.47
N ASP A 208 -23.20 -28.19 23.41
CA ASP A 208 -24.55 -27.86 22.96
C ASP A 208 -25.14 -26.68 23.75
N GLY A 209 -25.89 -25.82 23.06
CA GLY A 209 -26.46 -24.60 23.65
C GLY A 209 -25.50 -23.41 23.73
N THR A 210 -24.24 -23.55 23.31
CA THR A 210 -23.28 -22.43 23.32
C THR A 210 -23.60 -21.44 22.19
N PRO A 211 -23.77 -20.13 22.47
CA PRO A 211 -24.04 -19.12 21.44
C PRO A 211 -22.88 -18.97 20.45
N VAL A 212 -23.22 -18.77 19.18
CA VAL A 212 -22.31 -18.54 18.07
C VAL A 212 -22.63 -17.17 17.48
N ASN A 213 -21.64 -16.28 17.40
CA ASN A 213 -21.79 -14.99 16.71
C ASN A 213 -20.91 -14.94 15.43
N THR A 214 -20.81 -13.78 14.79
CA THR A 214 -20.01 -13.59 13.56
C THR A 214 -18.62 -13.00 13.83
N GLU A 215 -18.23 -12.81 15.09
CA GLU A 215 -16.91 -12.31 15.45
C GLU A 215 -15.83 -13.38 15.20
N LYS A 216 -14.59 -12.94 15.02
CA LYS A 216 -13.43 -13.84 14.82
C LYS A 216 -12.76 -14.17 16.16
N GLY A 217 -12.11 -15.33 16.22
CA GLY A 217 -11.31 -15.75 17.37
C GLY A 217 -12.13 -15.81 18.67
N ARG A 218 -11.48 -15.52 19.80
CA ARG A 218 -12.10 -15.61 21.14
C ARG A 218 -13.27 -14.63 21.38
N LYS A 219 -13.49 -13.65 20.50
CA LYS A 219 -14.68 -12.76 20.58
C LYS A 219 -15.98 -13.51 20.26
N ASN A 220 -15.87 -14.68 19.64
CA ASN A 220 -16.98 -15.61 19.45
C ASN A 220 -17.06 -16.58 20.64
N PRO A 221 -18.17 -16.60 21.41
CA PRO A 221 -18.28 -17.44 22.60
C PRO A 221 -18.10 -18.93 22.32
N SER A 222 -18.59 -19.42 21.17
CA SER A 222 -18.42 -20.82 20.77
C SER A 222 -16.94 -21.15 20.53
N ILE A 223 -16.24 -20.33 19.74
CA ILE A 223 -14.81 -20.50 19.43
C ILE A 223 -13.99 -20.48 20.73
N ALA A 224 -14.22 -19.50 21.60
CA ALA A 224 -13.49 -19.40 22.87
C ALA A 224 -13.67 -20.66 23.73
N LYS A 225 -14.91 -21.12 23.90
CA LYS A 225 -15.23 -22.28 24.73
C LYS A 225 -14.65 -23.58 24.15
N VAL A 226 -14.63 -23.71 22.82
CA VAL A 226 -14.02 -24.89 22.17
C VAL A 226 -12.51 -24.86 22.30
N ILE A 227 -11.87 -23.71 22.15
CA ILE A 227 -10.42 -23.56 22.37
C ILE A 227 -10.06 -23.98 23.80
N ASP A 228 -10.78 -23.47 24.81
CA ASP A 228 -10.55 -23.82 26.21
C ASP A 228 -10.71 -25.35 26.42
N TRP A 229 -11.74 -25.95 25.81
CA TRP A 229 -11.98 -27.38 25.87
C TRP A 229 -10.86 -28.21 25.21
N LEU A 230 -10.39 -27.80 24.03
CA LEU A 230 -9.30 -28.46 23.30
C LEU A 230 -8.01 -28.47 24.13
N GLN A 231 -7.72 -27.35 24.78
CA GLN A 231 -6.56 -27.20 25.66
C GLN A 231 -6.67 -28.08 26.92
N GLU A 232 -7.84 -28.10 27.56
CA GLU A 232 -8.08 -28.96 28.74
C GLU A 232 -7.88 -30.44 28.40
N LYS A 233 -8.32 -30.86 27.20
CA LYS A 233 -8.14 -32.24 26.72
C LYS A 233 -6.76 -32.55 26.15
N GLY A 234 -5.92 -31.55 25.95
CA GLY A 234 -4.59 -31.71 25.36
C GLY A 234 -4.60 -32.17 23.89
N VAL A 235 -5.70 -31.91 23.17
CA VAL A 235 -5.89 -32.31 21.75
C VAL A 235 -5.86 -31.12 20.79
N GLY A 236 -5.60 -29.93 21.30
CA GLY A 236 -5.45 -28.72 20.51
C GLY A 236 -5.10 -27.51 21.38
N LYS A 237 -4.84 -26.38 20.73
CA LYS A 237 -4.53 -25.11 21.40
C LYS A 237 -4.95 -23.93 20.54
N GLU A 238 -5.09 -22.77 21.18
CA GLU A 238 -5.19 -21.50 20.46
C GLU A 238 -3.99 -21.33 19.52
N SER A 239 -4.27 -20.90 18.29
CA SER A 239 -3.26 -20.72 17.26
C SER A 239 -3.59 -19.52 16.40
N VAL A 240 -2.54 -18.86 15.91
CA VAL A 240 -2.62 -17.75 14.96
C VAL A 240 -1.89 -18.20 13.70
N ASN A 241 -2.53 -18.02 12.56
CA ASN A 241 -1.97 -18.35 11.26
C ASN A 241 -1.96 -17.11 10.36
N TYR A 242 -1.05 -17.10 9.40
CA TYR A 242 -0.89 -16.02 8.44
C TYR A 242 -0.89 -16.59 7.03
N ARG A 243 -1.47 -15.87 6.06
CA ARG A 243 -1.15 -16.12 4.65
C ARG A 243 0.26 -15.66 4.31
N TYR A 244 0.75 -14.66 5.05
CA TYR A 244 2.12 -14.18 4.95
C TYR A 244 3.13 -15.31 5.12
N ARG A 245 4.21 -15.26 4.34
CA ARG A 245 5.27 -16.26 4.39
C ARG A 245 6.59 -15.56 4.64
N ASP A 246 7.52 -16.37 5.13
CA ASP A 246 8.91 -15.98 5.26
C ASP A 246 9.47 -15.56 3.89
N TRP A 247 10.29 -14.52 3.93
CA TRP A 247 10.80 -13.91 2.72
C TRP A 247 11.95 -14.74 2.16
N LEU A 248 11.70 -15.36 1.00
CA LEU A 248 12.71 -16.06 0.21
C LEU A 248 13.68 -15.06 -0.40
N ILE A 249 14.92 -15.02 0.10
CA ILE A 249 15.95 -14.06 -0.33
C ILE A 249 16.91 -14.62 -1.37
N SER A 250 17.07 -15.93 -1.52
CA SER A 250 18.08 -16.48 -2.46
C SER A 250 17.58 -16.55 -3.91
N ARG A 251 18.46 -16.28 -4.87
CA ARG A 251 18.18 -16.25 -6.30
C ARG A 251 19.29 -16.97 -7.06
N GLN A 252 18.90 -17.88 -7.96
CA GLN A 252 19.82 -18.56 -8.88
C GLN A 252 20.20 -17.63 -10.05
N ARG A 253 20.76 -16.45 -9.73
CA ARG A 253 21.15 -15.39 -10.68
C ARG A 253 22.54 -14.90 -10.34
N TYR A 254 23.28 -14.47 -11.36
CA TYR A 254 24.59 -13.85 -11.19
C TYR A 254 24.50 -12.43 -10.62
N TRP A 255 23.63 -11.58 -11.18
CA TRP A 255 23.60 -10.16 -10.83
C TRP A 255 22.79 -9.90 -9.55
N GLY A 256 23.44 -10.10 -8.42
CA GLY A 256 22.94 -9.82 -7.07
C GLY A 256 24.07 -9.88 -6.05
N SER A 257 23.81 -9.46 -4.80
CA SER A 257 24.83 -9.53 -3.75
C SER A 257 25.06 -10.99 -3.33
N PRO A 258 26.30 -11.52 -3.33
CA PRO A 258 26.57 -12.87 -2.86
C PRO A 258 26.12 -13.08 -1.42
N ILE A 259 25.47 -14.22 -1.14
CA ILE A 259 25.09 -14.58 0.23
C ILE A 259 26.37 -14.98 0.99
N PRO A 260 26.71 -14.35 2.13
CA PRO A 260 27.98 -14.55 2.81
C PRO A 260 27.96 -15.82 3.68
N MET A 261 27.71 -16.97 3.04
CA MET A 261 27.67 -18.29 3.67
C MET A 261 28.60 -19.28 2.95
N VAL A 262 29.16 -20.22 3.70
CA VAL A 262 30.09 -21.27 3.24
C VAL A 262 29.59 -22.62 3.74
N ASN A 263 29.45 -23.59 2.85
CA ASN A 263 29.09 -24.98 3.17
C ASN A 263 30.33 -25.87 3.29
N CYS A 264 30.53 -26.43 4.48
CA CYS A 264 31.57 -27.40 4.76
C CYS A 264 30.96 -28.81 4.86
N PRO A 265 31.56 -29.85 4.23
CA PRO A 265 31.07 -31.23 4.34
C PRO A 265 30.97 -31.76 5.78
N THR A 266 31.77 -31.22 6.70
CA THR A 266 31.81 -31.63 8.12
C THR A 266 30.97 -30.74 9.03
N HIS A 267 30.95 -29.43 8.79
CA HIS A 267 30.34 -28.43 9.69
C HIS A 267 29.07 -27.78 9.12
N GLY A 268 28.62 -28.16 7.92
CA GLY A 268 27.47 -27.56 7.24
C GLY A 268 27.67 -26.09 6.88
N TRP A 269 26.58 -25.32 6.89
CA TRP A 269 26.57 -23.89 6.57
C TRP A 269 27.15 -23.04 7.71
N ASN A 270 28.12 -22.19 7.38
CA ASN A 270 28.79 -21.27 8.30
C ASN A 270 28.86 -19.87 7.67
N PRO A 271 28.74 -18.78 8.45
CA PRO A 271 28.91 -17.43 7.93
C PRO A 271 30.36 -17.18 7.48
N VAL A 272 30.52 -16.36 6.46
CA VAL A 272 31.82 -15.81 6.08
C VAL A 272 32.32 -14.88 7.20
N PRO A 273 33.58 -15.00 7.66
CA PRO A 273 34.14 -14.10 8.65
C PRO A 273 34.14 -12.63 8.22
N ASP A 274 33.98 -11.70 9.17
CA ASP A 274 33.89 -10.26 8.90
C ASP A 274 35.11 -9.70 8.14
N ASP A 275 36.31 -10.22 8.43
CA ASP A 275 37.57 -9.83 7.76
C ASP A 275 37.71 -10.35 6.32
N GLN A 276 36.77 -11.19 5.87
CA GLN A 276 36.67 -11.71 4.51
C GLN A 276 35.52 -11.08 3.72
N LEU A 277 34.78 -10.15 4.33
CA LEU A 277 33.77 -9.36 3.63
C LEU A 277 34.42 -8.17 2.89
N PRO A 278 33.82 -7.73 1.76
CA PRO A 278 32.69 -8.32 1.07
C PRO A 278 33.08 -9.53 0.21
N VAL A 279 32.18 -10.50 0.08
CA VAL A 279 32.29 -11.54 -0.97
C VAL A 279 31.95 -10.89 -2.32
N THR A 280 32.95 -10.64 -3.15
CA THR A 280 32.79 -9.98 -4.45
C THR A 280 32.37 -10.97 -5.54
N LEU A 281 31.57 -10.51 -6.50
CA LEU A 281 31.24 -11.30 -7.69
C LEU A 281 32.48 -11.43 -8.60
N PRO A 282 32.72 -12.60 -9.22
CA PRO A 282 33.74 -12.77 -10.23
C PRO A 282 33.31 -12.11 -11.55
N GLU A 283 34.20 -11.37 -12.19
CA GLU A 283 33.90 -10.69 -13.46
C GLU A 283 33.95 -11.64 -14.68
N ASP A 284 34.61 -12.79 -14.53
CA ASP A 284 34.92 -13.77 -15.57
C ASP A 284 33.94 -14.97 -15.61
N VAL A 285 32.63 -14.69 -15.65
CA VAL A 285 31.58 -15.72 -15.72
C VAL A 285 31.21 -16.14 -17.15
N GLU A 286 30.91 -17.43 -17.33
CA GLU A 286 30.31 -17.97 -18.56
C GLU A 286 28.77 -18.01 -18.48
N TRP A 287 28.10 -17.48 -19.50
CA TRP A 287 26.64 -17.45 -19.59
C TRP A 287 26.09 -18.68 -20.31
N LYS A 288 25.59 -19.66 -19.56
CA LYS A 288 25.00 -20.90 -20.12
C LYS A 288 23.48 -20.94 -19.88
N PRO A 289 22.66 -21.41 -20.84
CA PRO A 289 21.21 -21.49 -20.70
C PRO A 289 20.77 -22.71 -19.87
N THR A 290 21.41 -22.97 -18.73
CA THR A 290 21.14 -24.13 -17.86
C THR A 290 19.97 -23.89 -16.90
N GLY A 291 19.62 -22.63 -16.65
CA GLY A 291 18.65 -22.25 -15.60
C GLY A 291 19.25 -22.20 -14.19
N GLU A 292 20.56 -22.41 -14.05
CA GLU A 292 21.29 -22.28 -12.78
C GLU A 292 22.09 -20.96 -12.71
N SER A 293 22.52 -20.57 -11.51
CA SER A 293 23.41 -19.44 -11.32
C SER A 293 24.75 -19.67 -12.04
N PRO A 294 25.27 -18.73 -12.83
CA PRO A 294 26.62 -18.82 -13.41
C PRO A 294 27.72 -19.07 -12.36
N LEU A 295 27.52 -18.60 -11.12
CA LEU A 295 28.46 -18.80 -10.01
C LEU A 295 28.65 -20.28 -9.65
N LYS A 296 27.60 -21.11 -9.82
CA LYS A 296 27.65 -22.55 -9.53
C LYS A 296 28.61 -23.30 -10.45
N LEU A 297 28.79 -22.79 -11.66
CA LEU A 297 29.65 -23.38 -12.69
C LEU A 297 31.04 -22.74 -12.72
N HIS A 298 31.28 -21.71 -11.91
CA HIS A 298 32.56 -21.03 -11.90
C HIS A 298 33.66 -21.94 -11.32
N PRO A 299 34.79 -22.14 -12.02
CA PRO A 299 35.75 -23.20 -11.68
C PRO A 299 36.53 -22.96 -10.38
N THR A 300 36.69 -21.70 -9.97
CA THR A 300 37.52 -21.33 -8.79
C THR A 300 36.75 -20.58 -7.71
N TRP A 301 35.95 -19.57 -8.07
CA TRP A 301 35.24 -18.70 -7.14
C TRP A 301 34.40 -19.43 -6.07
N LYS A 302 33.72 -20.52 -6.40
CA LYS A 302 32.91 -21.24 -5.41
C LYS A 302 33.76 -21.94 -4.35
N HIS A 303 35.03 -22.27 -4.63
CA HIS A 303 35.87 -23.02 -3.71
C HIS A 303 36.53 -22.12 -2.68
N THR A 304 36.47 -22.52 -1.41
CA THR A 304 37.04 -21.77 -0.28
C THR A 304 37.40 -22.72 0.87
N THR A 305 37.81 -22.18 2.02
CA THR A 305 38.04 -22.96 3.24
C THR A 305 36.94 -22.74 4.27
N CYS A 306 36.66 -23.78 5.05
CA CYS A 306 35.73 -23.71 6.17
C CYS A 306 36.29 -22.79 7.26
N PRO A 307 35.52 -21.80 7.76
CA PRO A 307 36.00 -20.90 8.82
C PRO A 307 36.18 -21.61 10.18
N VAL A 308 35.64 -22.82 10.36
CA VAL A 308 35.73 -23.58 11.62
C VAL A 308 36.94 -24.53 11.63
N CYS A 309 37.14 -25.31 10.57
CA CYS A 309 38.19 -26.35 10.53
C CYS A 309 39.28 -26.13 9.48
N ASN A 310 39.18 -25.05 8.70
CA ASN A 310 40.09 -24.73 7.60
C ASN A 310 40.19 -25.79 6.48
N GLY A 311 39.32 -26.80 6.49
CA GLY A 311 39.20 -27.80 5.42
C GLY A 311 38.50 -27.25 4.18
N PRO A 312 38.50 -27.98 3.05
CA PRO A 312 37.81 -27.57 1.83
C PRO A 312 36.31 -27.33 2.05
N ALA A 313 35.79 -26.25 1.47
CA ALA A 313 34.39 -25.85 1.54
C ALA A 313 33.95 -25.14 0.25
N GLU A 314 32.65 -24.93 0.09
CA GLU A 314 32.09 -24.19 -1.05
C GLU A 314 31.30 -22.97 -0.56
N ARG A 315 31.47 -21.81 -1.21
CA ARG A 315 30.63 -20.62 -1.00
C ARG A 315 29.21 -20.90 -1.47
N GLU A 316 28.24 -20.22 -0.88
CA GLU A 316 26.91 -20.10 -1.47
C GLU A 316 27.01 -19.45 -2.87
N THR A 317 26.28 -20.00 -3.84
CA THR A 317 26.30 -19.60 -5.25
C THR A 317 25.02 -18.90 -5.70
N ASP A 318 24.00 -18.90 -4.83
CA ASP A 318 22.87 -18.00 -4.93
C ASP A 318 23.26 -16.56 -4.51
N THR A 319 22.56 -15.60 -5.09
CA THR A 319 22.65 -14.19 -4.71
C THR A 319 21.38 -13.74 -3.99
N MET A 320 21.47 -12.65 -3.22
CA MET A 320 20.32 -12.05 -2.56
C MET A 320 19.39 -11.38 -3.57
N ASP A 321 18.10 -11.47 -3.30
CA ASP A 321 17.04 -10.77 -3.99
C ASP A 321 17.23 -9.25 -3.95
N THR A 322 16.82 -8.56 -5.02
CA THR A 322 17.03 -7.11 -5.15
C THR A 322 16.32 -6.30 -4.06
N PHE A 323 15.23 -6.82 -3.46
CA PHE A 323 14.58 -6.13 -2.35
C PHE A 323 15.45 -6.08 -1.09
N MET A 324 16.48 -6.92 -0.98
CA MET A 324 17.48 -6.81 0.09
C MET A 324 18.10 -5.42 0.10
N CYS A 325 18.64 -4.98 -1.03
CA CYS A 325 19.30 -3.68 -1.14
C CYS A 325 18.31 -2.54 -0.94
N SER A 326 17.09 -2.65 -1.49
CA SER A 326 16.08 -1.60 -1.38
C SER A 326 15.42 -1.53 0.00
N SER A 327 15.58 -2.53 0.86
CA SER A 327 14.95 -2.51 2.18
C SER A 327 15.60 -1.51 3.14
N TRP A 328 16.85 -1.10 2.91
CA TRP A 328 17.61 -0.24 3.83
C TRP A 328 18.45 0.87 3.18
N TYR A 329 18.36 1.06 1.86
CA TYR A 329 19.12 2.09 1.14
C TYR A 329 18.95 3.52 1.69
N HIS A 330 17.77 3.85 2.22
CA HIS A 330 17.48 5.14 2.85
C HIS A 330 18.38 5.40 4.07
N LEU A 331 18.76 4.35 4.81
CA LEU A 331 19.75 4.44 5.89
C LEU A 331 21.16 4.63 5.34
N ARG A 332 21.50 3.99 4.21
CA ARG A 332 22.84 4.14 3.61
C ARG A 332 23.06 5.54 3.02
N TYR A 333 22.00 6.23 2.58
CA TYR A 333 22.10 7.61 2.10
C TYR A 333 22.58 8.60 3.15
N LEU A 334 22.39 8.29 4.43
CA LEU A 334 22.83 9.14 5.54
C LEU A 334 24.35 9.32 5.55
N SER A 335 25.10 8.26 5.21
CA SER A 335 26.56 8.31 5.17
C SER A 335 27.13 7.29 4.16
N PRO A 336 27.02 7.55 2.84
CA PRO A 336 27.30 6.55 1.80
C PRO A 336 28.77 6.13 1.71
N LYS A 337 29.68 6.91 2.31
CA LYS A 337 31.12 6.66 2.35
C LYS A 337 31.61 6.11 3.70
N PHE A 338 30.72 5.90 4.66
CA PHE A 338 31.08 5.36 5.97
C PHE A 338 31.44 3.87 5.87
N ASP A 339 32.58 3.48 6.41
CA ASP A 339 33.18 2.15 6.25
C ASP A 339 33.30 1.34 7.55
N GLN A 340 32.93 1.93 8.70
CA GLN A 340 32.94 1.23 10.00
C GLN A 340 31.60 0.57 10.34
N GLY A 341 30.61 0.61 9.44
CA GLY A 341 29.27 0.06 9.65
C GLY A 341 28.31 0.42 8.52
N PRO A 342 27.00 0.13 8.69
CA PRO A 342 25.99 0.41 7.66
C PRO A 342 25.81 1.92 7.42
N PHE A 343 25.88 2.72 8.48
CA PHE A 343 25.81 4.19 8.46
C PHE A 343 26.40 4.79 9.75
N SER A 344 26.68 6.10 9.73
CA SER A 344 27.09 6.88 10.90
C SER A 344 25.92 7.08 11.87
N GLU A 345 26.16 6.85 13.16
CA GLU A 345 25.16 7.07 14.21
C GLU A 345 24.75 8.55 14.33
N GLU A 346 25.68 9.48 14.15
CA GLU A 346 25.41 10.92 14.17
C GLU A 346 24.40 11.32 13.08
N GLU A 347 24.62 10.83 11.85
CA GLU A 347 23.74 11.10 10.72
C GLU A 347 22.38 10.41 10.90
N TYR A 348 22.36 9.21 11.49
CA TYR A 348 21.11 8.51 11.83
C TYR A 348 20.26 9.34 12.80
N ASN A 349 20.85 9.78 13.91
CA ASN A 349 20.15 10.52 14.94
C ASN A 349 19.64 11.90 14.45
N TYR A 350 20.29 12.47 13.44
CA TYR A 350 19.88 13.74 12.85
C TYR A 350 18.73 13.58 11.84
N TRP A 351 18.81 12.57 10.95
CA TRP A 351 17.90 12.46 9.80
C TRP A 351 16.72 11.52 9.96
N MET A 352 16.78 10.55 10.89
CA MET A 352 15.75 9.53 11.02
C MET A 352 14.72 9.87 12.11
N PRO A 353 13.44 9.46 11.94
CA PRO A 353 12.87 8.74 10.81
C PRO A 353 12.69 9.61 9.56
N VAL A 354 12.48 8.98 8.39
CA VAL A 354 12.16 9.72 7.16
C VAL A 354 10.82 10.45 7.31
N ASP A 355 10.83 11.78 7.21
CA ASP A 355 9.62 12.59 7.37
C ASP A 355 8.52 12.21 6.37
N THR A 356 8.86 12.26 5.08
CA THR A 356 7.94 11.96 3.97
C THR A 356 8.60 11.08 2.92
N TYR A 357 8.03 9.90 2.70
CA TYR A 357 8.41 8.99 1.62
C TYR A 357 7.40 9.05 0.49
N THR A 358 7.89 9.15 -0.75
CA THR A 358 7.05 9.14 -1.96
C THR A 358 7.41 7.96 -2.85
N GLY A 359 6.42 7.21 -3.31
CA GLY A 359 6.64 6.09 -4.22
C GLY A 359 5.32 5.49 -4.73
N GLY A 360 5.37 4.72 -5.81
CA GLY A 360 4.17 4.16 -6.42
C GLY A 360 3.49 3.11 -5.55
N ILE A 361 2.16 3.00 -5.64
CA ILE A 361 1.36 2.06 -4.84
C ILE A 361 1.68 0.59 -5.14
N GLU A 362 2.30 0.29 -6.30
CA GLU A 362 2.77 -1.05 -6.67
C GLU A 362 3.77 -1.66 -5.66
N HIS A 363 4.38 -0.83 -4.82
CA HIS A 363 5.34 -1.26 -3.80
C HIS A 363 4.71 -1.58 -2.44
N ALA A 364 3.38 -1.47 -2.30
CA ALA A 364 2.66 -1.60 -1.02
C ALA A 364 2.96 -2.90 -0.25
N THR A 365 2.96 -4.07 -0.91
CA THR A 365 3.04 -5.38 -0.24
C THR A 365 4.40 -6.06 -0.33
N MET A 366 5.36 -5.44 -1.03
CA MET A 366 6.73 -5.94 -1.17
C MET A 366 7.70 -4.95 -0.54
N HIS A 367 8.30 -4.06 -1.34
CA HIS A 367 9.29 -3.08 -0.89
C HIS A 367 8.89 -2.36 0.41
N LEU A 368 7.70 -1.74 0.48
CA LEU A 368 7.28 -1.03 1.69
C LEU A 368 7.13 -1.96 2.91
N LEU A 369 6.69 -3.20 2.70
CA LEU A 369 6.57 -4.17 3.78
C LEU A 369 7.95 -4.69 4.23
N TYR A 370 8.86 -4.94 3.27
CA TYR A 370 10.22 -5.36 3.54
C TYR A 370 11.04 -4.27 4.22
N THR A 371 10.91 -3.00 3.82
CA THR A 371 11.56 -1.87 4.50
C THR A 371 11.11 -1.76 5.96
N ARG A 372 9.82 -1.91 6.23
CA ARG A 372 9.30 -1.92 7.61
C ARG A 372 9.81 -3.11 8.42
N PHE A 373 9.78 -4.30 7.84
CA PHE A 373 10.36 -5.50 8.48
C PHE A 373 11.84 -5.29 8.78
N PHE A 374 12.62 -4.82 7.81
CA PHE A 374 14.06 -4.67 7.93
C PHE A 374 14.42 -3.62 8.99
N HIS A 375 13.70 -2.50 9.04
CA HIS A 375 13.84 -1.50 10.10
C HIS A 375 13.59 -2.09 11.49
N LYS A 376 12.52 -2.87 11.67
CA LYS A 376 12.19 -3.51 12.96
C LYS A 376 13.21 -4.59 13.35
N ALA A 377 13.68 -5.37 12.38
CA ALA A 377 14.72 -6.37 12.61
C ALA A 377 16.05 -5.72 13.02
N LEU A 378 16.45 -4.64 12.35
CA LEU A 378 17.64 -3.86 12.73
C LEU A 378 17.48 -3.21 14.11
N ARG A 379 16.27 -2.77 14.48
CA ARG A 379 15.99 -2.24 15.82
C ARG A 379 16.21 -3.28 16.89
N ASP A 380 15.71 -4.49 16.67
CA ASP A 380 15.89 -5.58 17.63
C ASP A 380 17.36 -6.03 17.75
N MET A 381 18.20 -5.67 16.76
CA MET A 381 19.66 -5.81 16.79
C MET A 381 20.39 -4.59 17.40
N GLY A 382 19.68 -3.53 17.77
CA GLY A 382 20.26 -2.28 18.30
C GLY A 382 20.91 -1.37 17.24
N ILE A 383 20.56 -1.53 15.96
CA ILE A 383 21.13 -0.76 14.84
C ILE A 383 20.25 0.44 14.47
N THR A 384 18.93 0.32 14.64
CA THR A 384 17.95 1.40 14.41
C THR A 384 17.09 1.60 15.64
N GLU A 385 16.34 2.69 15.67
CA GLU A 385 15.42 3.04 16.76
C GLU A 385 13.99 3.28 16.23
N GLY A 386 13.03 3.34 17.16
CA GLY A 386 11.63 3.63 16.85
C GLY A 386 10.86 2.48 16.18
N HIS A 387 9.59 2.72 15.89
CA HIS A 387 8.70 1.68 15.38
C HIS A 387 8.70 1.58 13.85
N GLU A 388 8.88 2.67 13.14
CA GLU A 388 8.71 2.74 11.68
C GLU A 388 9.82 3.58 11.04
N PRO A 389 10.30 3.21 9.84
CA PRO A 389 11.36 3.94 9.13
C PRO A 389 10.88 5.29 8.57
N MET A 390 9.57 5.44 8.33
CA MET A 390 9.00 6.64 7.71
C MET A 390 7.70 7.07 8.40
N THR A 391 7.60 8.35 8.75
CA THR A 391 6.42 8.91 9.43
C THR A 391 5.26 9.16 8.47
N GLN A 392 5.54 9.62 7.26
CA GLN A 392 4.53 9.87 6.24
C GLN A 392 4.83 9.10 4.95
N LEU A 393 3.80 8.53 4.34
CA LEU A 393 3.83 7.97 3.00
C LEU A 393 2.83 8.70 2.11
N ARG A 394 3.26 9.02 0.90
CA ARG A 394 2.41 9.55 -0.17
C ARG A 394 2.67 8.74 -1.44
N ASN A 395 1.61 8.33 -2.14
CA ASN A 395 1.75 7.56 -3.37
C ASN A 395 1.35 8.41 -4.57
N GLN A 396 2.26 8.60 -5.53
CA GLN A 396 1.90 9.20 -6.80
C GLN A 396 1.03 8.23 -7.61
N GLY A 397 0.10 8.80 -8.37
CA GLY A 397 -0.64 8.05 -9.37
C GLY A 397 0.23 7.67 -10.56
N MET A 398 -0.21 6.66 -11.29
CA MET A 398 0.52 6.16 -12.46
C MET A 398 0.34 7.13 -13.64
N VAL A 399 1.44 7.51 -14.29
CA VAL A 399 1.38 8.19 -15.59
C VAL A 399 1.25 7.11 -16.67
N LEU A 400 0.14 7.15 -17.40
CA LEU A 400 -0.15 6.19 -18.47
C LEU A 400 0.30 6.75 -19.82
N GLY A 401 0.51 5.89 -20.81
CA GLY A 401 0.67 6.31 -22.20
C GLY A 401 -0.58 7.03 -22.71
N GLU A 402 -0.47 7.69 -23.86
CA GLU A 402 -1.63 8.36 -24.50
C GLU A 402 -2.75 7.35 -24.85
N ASP A 403 -2.38 6.07 -24.95
CA ASP A 403 -3.26 4.91 -25.15
C ASP A 403 -3.98 4.46 -23.88
N ASN A 404 -3.88 5.20 -22.76
CA ASN A 404 -4.45 4.86 -21.44
C ASN A 404 -3.89 3.58 -20.83
N GLU A 405 -2.73 3.14 -21.29
CA GLU A 405 -2.09 1.92 -20.81
C GLU A 405 -0.80 2.19 -20.06
N LYS A 406 -0.35 1.25 -19.23
CA LYS A 406 0.94 1.40 -18.53
C LYS A 406 2.06 1.55 -19.57
N MET A 407 2.88 2.60 -19.41
CA MET A 407 4.04 2.82 -20.28
C MET A 407 5.02 1.65 -20.17
N SER A 408 5.43 1.08 -21.31
CA SER A 408 6.43 0.03 -21.35
C SER A 408 7.18 -0.02 -22.69
N LYS A 409 8.47 -0.39 -22.64
CA LYS A 409 9.30 -0.50 -23.86
C LYS A 409 8.70 -1.45 -24.88
N SER A 410 8.12 -2.57 -24.44
CA SER A 410 7.47 -3.56 -25.32
C SER A 410 6.25 -3.02 -26.06
N ARG A 411 5.57 -2.00 -25.52
CA ARG A 411 4.40 -1.37 -26.14
C ARG A 411 4.76 -0.18 -27.02
N GLY A 412 5.99 0.31 -26.94
CA GLY A 412 6.43 1.49 -27.70
C GLY A 412 5.74 2.79 -27.30
N ASN A 413 4.96 2.81 -26.21
CA ASN A 413 4.18 3.94 -25.74
C ASN A 413 4.89 4.77 -24.65
N VAL A 414 6.21 4.59 -24.51
CA VAL A 414 7.04 5.33 -23.54
C VAL A 414 7.33 6.72 -24.08
N ILE A 415 7.01 7.74 -23.28
CA ILE A 415 7.40 9.13 -23.57
C ILE A 415 8.75 9.38 -22.89
N ALA A 416 9.77 9.65 -23.70
CA ALA A 416 11.11 9.96 -23.20
C ALA A 416 11.18 11.43 -22.72
N PRO A 417 11.49 11.68 -21.43
CA PRO A 417 11.55 13.05 -20.91
C PRO A 417 12.61 13.91 -21.60
N ASP A 418 13.77 13.33 -21.97
CA ASP A 418 14.90 14.06 -22.57
C ASP A 418 14.49 14.81 -23.84
N VAL A 419 13.68 14.18 -24.70
CA VAL A 419 13.17 14.81 -25.94
C VAL A 419 12.30 16.03 -25.64
N LEU A 420 11.54 16.00 -24.55
CA LEU A 420 10.69 17.11 -24.14
C LEU A 420 11.51 18.22 -23.48
N VAL A 421 12.53 17.84 -22.69
CA VAL A 421 13.45 18.79 -22.06
C VAL A 421 14.24 19.56 -23.13
N ASP A 422 14.76 18.88 -24.15
CA ASP A 422 15.49 19.52 -25.26
C ASP A 422 14.60 20.53 -26.01
N LYS A 423 13.31 20.22 -26.16
CA LYS A 423 12.37 21.06 -26.92
C LYS A 423 11.80 22.23 -26.11
N TYR A 424 11.47 22.01 -24.84
CA TYR A 424 10.70 22.94 -24.03
C TYR A 424 11.45 23.51 -22.81
N GLY A 425 12.61 22.94 -22.47
CA GLY A 425 13.33 23.20 -21.24
C GLY A 425 12.78 22.40 -20.05
N ALA A 426 13.64 22.16 -19.06
CA ALA A 426 13.32 21.38 -17.87
C ALA A 426 12.14 21.96 -17.08
N ASP A 427 12.08 23.29 -16.93
CA ASP A 427 11.02 23.97 -16.18
C ASP A 427 9.63 23.75 -16.78
N THR A 428 9.52 23.77 -18.10
CA THR A 428 8.24 23.49 -18.78
C THR A 428 7.78 22.06 -18.51
N VAL A 429 8.68 21.08 -18.60
CA VAL A 429 8.37 19.66 -18.35
C VAL A 429 7.96 19.44 -16.89
N ARG A 430 8.71 20.02 -15.94
CA ARG A 430 8.39 19.96 -14.50
C ARG A 430 7.03 20.57 -14.19
N ALA A 431 6.80 21.81 -14.64
CA ALA A 431 5.54 22.50 -14.44
C ALA A 431 4.36 21.73 -15.04
N TYR A 432 4.57 21.10 -16.21
CA TYR A 432 3.53 20.29 -16.83
C TYR A 432 3.21 19.04 -16.02
N ILE A 433 4.21 18.27 -15.58
CA ILE A 433 4.01 17.07 -14.75
C ILE A 433 3.33 17.41 -13.42
N MET A 434 3.65 18.56 -12.84
CA MET A 434 2.98 19.05 -11.63
C MET A 434 1.54 19.50 -11.87
N PHE A 435 1.20 19.93 -13.09
CA PHE A 435 -0.08 20.59 -13.39
C PHE A 435 -1.14 19.66 -14.00
N PHE A 436 -0.73 18.73 -14.87
CA PHE A 436 -1.66 18.06 -15.78
C PHE A 436 -2.66 17.13 -15.10
N ALA A 437 -2.34 16.62 -13.91
CA ALA A 437 -3.18 15.73 -13.14
C ALA A 437 -3.04 15.98 -11.64
N ARG A 438 -4.03 15.53 -10.87
CA ARG A 438 -3.86 15.41 -9.41
C ARG A 438 -2.78 14.36 -9.14
N TRP A 439 -1.80 14.73 -8.31
CA TRP A 439 -0.58 13.94 -8.12
C TRP A 439 -0.86 12.50 -7.67
N GLU A 440 -1.80 12.30 -6.75
CA GLU A 440 -2.17 10.97 -6.23
C GLU A 440 -2.96 10.10 -7.23
N MET A 441 -3.62 10.72 -8.21
CA MET A 441 -4.47 10.02 -9.18
C MET A 441 -3.69 9.60 -10.44
N GLY A 442 -2.77 10.45 -10.88
CA GLY A 442 -2.13 10.31 -12.18
C GLY A 442 -3.14 10.52 -13.32
N ALA A 443 -2.70 10.28 -14.55
CA ALA A 443 -3.52 10.36 -15.75
C ALA A 443 -2.76 9.78 -16.96
N PRO A 444 -3.45 9.48 -18.07
CA PRO A 444 -2.82 9.38 -19.37
C PRO A 444 -2.04 10.64 -19.71
N TRP A 445 -0.85 10.45 -20.26
CA TRP A 445 -0.06 11.54 -20.81
C TRP A 445 -0.82 12.24 -21.94
N ASP A 446 -0.77 13.57 -21.98
CA ASP A 446 -1.28 14.38 -23.08
C ASP A 446 -0.14 15.24 -23.64
N SER A 447 0.36 14.92 -24.84
CA SER A 447 1.44 15.69 -25.45
C SER A 447 1.04 17.12 -25.85
N LYS A 448 -0.26 17.46 -25.90
CA LYS A 448 -0.72 18.81 -26.25
C LYS A 448 -0.80 19.72 -25.03
N GLY A 449 -1.04 19.17 -23.84
CA GLY A 449 -1.17 19.93 -22.59
C GLY A 449 0.09 20.73 -22.21
N ILE A 450 1.28 20.23 -22.57
CA ILE A 450 2.58 20.85 -22.23
C ILE A 450 2.74 22.27 -22.79
N GLU A 451 2.08 22.57 -23.91
CA GLU A 451 2.09 23.92 -24.50
C GLU A 451 1.45 24.96 -23.58
N GLY A 452 0.53 24.57 -22.70
CA GLY A 452 -0.05 25.44 -21.68
C GLY A 452 0.98 25.92 -20.66
N ALA A 453 1.80 24.99 -20.15
CA ALA A 453 2.89 25.30 -19.23
C ALA A 453 3.95 26.18 -19.90
N ALA A 454 4.33 25.86 -21.14
CA ALA A 454 5.29 26.65 -21.92
C ALA A 454 4.83 28.10 -22.10
N ARG A 455 3.55 28.30 -22.45
CA ARG A 455 2.97 29.65 -22.60
C ARG A 455 2.91 30.40 -21.28
N TRP A 456 2.58 29.74 -20.18
CA TRP A 456 2.60 30.37 -18.86
C TRP A 456 3.98 30.88 -18.49
N ILE A 457 5.03 30.05 -18.64
CA ILE A 457 6.42 30.45 -18.36
C ILE A 457 6.84 31.63 -19.24
N ARG A 458 6.51 31.62 -20.53
CA ARG A 458 6.77 32.78 -21.43
C ARG A 458 6.06 34.05 -20.95
N ARG A 459 4.82 33.95 -20.47
CA ARG A 459 4.10 35.09 -19.90
C ARG A 459 4.73 35.58 -18.60
N VAL A 460 5.24 34.69 -17.74
CA VAL A 460 6.02 35.10 -16.57
C VAL A 460 7.23 35.91 -17.03
N TRP A 461 8.03 35.36 -17.94
CA TRP A 461 9.21 36.03 -18.48
C TRP A 461 8.87 37.44 -18.99
N THR A 462 7.89 37.54 -19.89
CA THR A 462 7.40 38.81 -20.44
C THR A 462 6.87 39.78 -19.37
N LEU A 463 6.16 39.29 -18.35
CA LEU A 463 5.65 40.16 -17.28
C LEU A 463 6.78 40.90 -16.56
N PHE A 464 7.87 40.17 -16.29
CA PHE A 464 9.04 40.68 -15.58
C PHE A 464 9.91 41.53 -16.53
N THR A 465 10.31 41.00 -17.68
CA THR A 465 11.32 41.68 -18.53
C THR A 465 10.82 42.88 -19.32
N ASP A 466 9.52 42.98 -19.60
CA ASP A 466 8.98 44.09 -20.38
C ASP A 466 9.06 45.43 -19.63
N GLN A 467 9.43 46.48 -20.34
CA GLN A 467 9.39 47.84 -19.81
C GLN A 467 7.94 48.29 -19.58
N THR A 468 7.72 49.01 -18.50
CA THR A 468 6.41 49.57 -18.15
C THR A 468 6.45 51.10 -18.25
N GLY A 469 5.35 51.69 -18.71
CA GLY A 469 5.19 53.14 -18.81
C GLY A 469 4.88 53.78 -17.46
N PRO A 470 5.07 55.11 -17.31
CA PRO A 470 4.77 55.81 -16.07
C PRO A 470 3.26 55.92 -15.88
N VAL A 471 2.73 55.20 -14.90
CA VAL A 471 1.33 55.31 -14.46
C VAL A 471 1.31 55.17 -12.94
N THR A 472 0.44 55.92 -12.27
CA THR A 472 0.26 55.85 -10.82
C THR A 472 -1.02 55.08 -10.51
N ALA A 473 -0.90 53.86 -10.00
CA ALA A 473 -2.04 53.07 -9.54
C ALA A 473 -2.77 53.72 -8.36
N SER A 474 -4.07 53.44 -8.26
CA SER A 474 -4.88 53.77 -7.09
C SER A 474 -4.48 52.92 -5.86
N ASP A 475 -4.78 53.41 -4.65
CA ASP A 475 -4.58 52.65 -3.41
C ASP A 475 -5.38 51.34 -3.40
N GLU A 476 -6.57 51.35 -3.99
CA GLU A 476 -7.41 50.17 -4.14
C GLU A 476 -6.74 49.11 -5.04
N THR A 477 -6.14 49.51 -6.16
CA THR A 477 -5.38 48.60 -7.04
C THR A 477 -4.22 47.96 -6.30
N LYS A 478 -3.44 48.75 -5.55
CA LYS A 478 -2.30 48.25 -4.76
C LYS A 478 -2.75 47.30 -3.65
N LYS A 479 -3.80 47.66 -2.91
CA LYS A 479 -4.40 46.82 -1.86
C LYS A 479 -4.91 45.49 -2.42
N ASN A 480 -5.59 45.52 -3.57
CA ASN A 480 -6.12 44.32 -4.22
C ASN A 480 -5.02 43.38 -4.73
N LEU A 481 -3.94 43.92 -5.32
CA LEU A 481 -2.76 43.14 -5.71
C LEU A 481 -2.17 42.44 -4.48
N ARG A 482 -1.87 43.22 -3.43
CA ARG A 482 -1.27 42.71 -2.20
C ARG A 482 -2.14 41.63 -1.54
N ARG A 483 -3.47 41.83 -1.49
CA ARG A 483 -4.41 40.81 -1.00
C ARG A 483 -4.30 39.53 -1.79
N LYS A 484 -4.37 39.59 -3.12
CA LYS A 484 -4.30 38.38 -3.97
C LYS A 484 -2.97 37.65 -3.81
N VAL A 485 -1.85 38.37 -3.68
CA VAL A 485 -0.53 37.79 -3.40
C VAL A 485 -0.55 36.97 -2.11
N HIS A 486 -1.00 37.53 -0.99
CA HIS A 486 -1.02 36.81 0.29
C HIS A 486 -2.07 35.68 0.35
N GLN A 487 -3.21 35.82 -0.34
CA GLN A 487 -4.16 34.72 -0.51
C GLN A 487 -3.55 33.57 -1.31
N THR A 488 -2.80 33.88 -2.37
CA THR A 488 -2.12 32.89 -3.20
C THR A 488 -1.00 32.22 -2.42
N LEU A 489 -0.20 32.99 -1.67
CA LEU A 489 0.84 32.46 -0.77
C LEU A 489 0.26 31.49 0.26
N LYS A 490 -0.84 31.87 0.92
CA LYS A 490 -1.52 31.01 1.90
C LYS A 490 -1.97 29.69 1.27
N ARG A 491 -2.58 29.77 0.08
CA ARG A 491 -3.05 28.60 -0.66
C ARG A 491 -1.89 27.71 -1.12
N VAL A 492 -0.87 28.28 -1.75
CA VAL A 492 0.28 27.53 -2.29
C VAL A 492 1.08 26.88 -1.17
N THR A 493 1.26 27.54 -0.02
CA THR A 493 1.93 26.95 1.15
C THR A 493 1.22 25.68 1.59
N ARG A 494 -0.10 25.75 1.79
CA ARG A 494 -0.93 24.58 2.12
C ARG A 494 -0.88 23.51 1.03
N ASP A 495 -0.94 23.90 -0.24
CA ASP A 495 -0.99 22.95 -1.35
C ASP A 495 0.35 22.20 -1.51
N PHE A 496 1.50 22.80 -1.15
CA PHE A 496 2.77 22.07 -1.06
C PHE A 496 2.74 21.02 0.05
N GLU A 497 2.22 21.34 1.24
CA GLU A 497 2.08 20.39 2.36
C GLU A 497 1.17 19.20 2.01
N ASN A 498 0.16 19.44 1.16
CA ASN A 498 -0.82 18.43 0.74
C ASN A 498 -0.51 17.73 -0.58
N PHE A 499 0.57 18.09 -1.28
CA PHE A 499 0.92 17.55 -2.59
C PHE A 499 -0.12 17.88 -3.70
N ASP A 500 -0.87 18.97 -3.52
CA ASP A 500 -1.83 19.49 -4.49
C ASP A 500 -1.12 20.33 -5.58
N PHE A 501 -0.11 19.75 -6.23
CA PHE A 501 0.79 20.46 -7.14
C PHE A 501 0.07 21.11 -8.33
N ASN A 502 -1.04 20.53 -8.78
CA ASN A 502 -1.82 21.08 -9.88
C ASN A 502 -2.51 22.38 -9.49
N THR A 503 -2.94 22.54 -8.23
CA THR A 503 -3.53 23.79 -7.75
C THR A 503 -2.50 24.85 -7.42
N ILE A 504 -1.24 24.46 -7.18
CA ILE A 504 -0.11 25.41 -7.07
C ILE A 504 0.09 26.12 -8.40
N VAL A 505 0.25 25.36 -9.48
CA VAL A 505 0.45 25.93 -10.82
C VAL A 505 -0.78 26.75 -11.25
N SER A 506 -2.00 26.27 -10.99
CA SER A 506 -3.20 27.06 -11.30
C SER A 506 -3.27 28.38 -10.50
N SER A 507 -2.88 28.36 -9.23
CA SER A 507 -2.86 29.56 -8.37
C SER A 507 -1.82 30.57 -8.83
N LEU A 508 -0.64 30.11 -9.27
CA LEU A 508 0.38 30.96 -9.88
C LEU A 508 -0.12 31.57 -11.21
N MET A 509 -0.80 30.79 -12.05
CA MET A 509 -1.41 31.33 -13.28
C MET A 509 -2.49 32.40 -12.98
N GLU A 510 -3.32 32.18 -11.95
CA GLU A 510 -4.30 33.18 -11.50
C GLU A 510 -3.63 34.46 -10.99
N LEU A 511 -2.62 34.32 -10.12
CA LEU A 511 -1.88 35.48 -9.60
C LEU A 511 -1.18 36.24 -10.72
N LEU A 512 -0.59 35.53 -11.69
CA LEU A 512 0.02 36.15 -12.85
C LEU A 512 -0.98 37.01 -13.65
N ASN A 513 -2.21 36.52 -13.82
CA ASN A 513 -3.27 37.30 -14.48
C ASN A 513 -3.62 38.57 -13.69
N GLU A 514 -3.70 38.49 -12.37
CA GLU A 514 -3.94 39.66 -11.51
C GLU A 514 -2.76 40.64 -11.53
N MET A 515 -1.52 40.16 -11.60
CA MET A 515 -0.35 41.02 -11.79
C MET A 515 -0.39 41.72 -13.16
N TYR A 516 -0.77 41.05 -14.25
CA TYR A 516 -0.97 41.74 -15.54
C TYR A 516 -2.00 42.87 -15.44
N LYS A 517 -3.16 42.62 -14.81
CA LYS A 517 -4.19 43.66 -14.61
C LYS A 517 -3.68 44.82 -13.75
N ALA A 518 -2.96 44.52 -12.67
CA ALA A 518 -2.37 45.55 -11.82
C ALA A 518 -1.31 46.38 -12.58
N ARG A 519 -0.50 45.74 -13.44
CA ARG A 519 0.46 46.40 -14.31
C ARG A 519 -0.23 47.38 -15.26
N GLU A 520 -1.29 46.94 -15.93
CA GLU A 520 -2.11 47.76 -16.83
C GLU A 520 -2.81 48.91 -16.11
N ALA A 521 -3.20 48.70 -14.85
CA ALA A 521 -3.75 49.71 -13.95
C ALA A 521 -2.67 50.61 -13.30
N GLY A 522 -1.39 50.47 -13.69
CA GLY A 522 -0.31 51.35 -13.26
C GLY A 522 0.34 51.02 -11.93
N ALA A 523 0.25 49.78 -11.45
CA ALA A 523 0.91 49.37 -10.22
C ALA A 523 2.42 49.12 -10.39
N ALA A 524 2.90 49.04 -11.63
CA ALA A 524 4.31 48.75 -11.93
C ALA A 524 5.25 49.73 -11.21
N GLY A 525 6.21 49.19 -10.45
CA GLY A 525 7.19 49.98 -9.69
C GLY A 525 6.74 50.45 -8.29
N SER A 526 5.47 50.26 -7.93
CA SER A 526 5.01 50.41 -6.53
C SER A 526 5.68 49.40 -5.60
N ASP A 527 5.60 49.62 -4.30
CA ASP A 527 6.21 48.69 -3.33
C ASP A 527 5.42 47.38 -3.25
N GLU A 528 4.09 47.43 -3.39
CA GLU A 528 3.22 46.24 -3.49
C GLU A 528 3.51 45.43 -4.75
N TRP A 529 3.91 46.09 -5.85
CA TRP A 529 4.35 45.40 -7.06
C TRP A 529 5.68 44.67 -6.86
N LYS A 530 6.66 45.31 -6.22
CA LYS A 530 7.95 44.67 -5.91
C LYS A 530 7.75 43.48 -4.98
N GLU A 531 6.94 43.64 -3.92
CA GLU A 531 6.54 42.56 -3.03
C GLU A 531 5.88 41.40 -3.79
N ALA A 532 4.94 41.72 -4.71
CA ALA A 532 4.30 40.73 -5.55
C ALA A 532 5.30 39.95 -6.43
N GLN A 533 6.26 40.63 -7.07
CA GLN A 533 7.30 39.99 -7.87
C GLN A 533 8.16 39.04 -7.04
N GLU A 534 8.61 39.48 -5.86
CA GLU A 534 9.45 38.68 -4.98
C GLU A 534 8.72 37.43 -4.47
N ILE A 535 7.49 37.60 -3.96
CA ILE A 535 6.70 36.46 -3.49
C ILE A 535 6.35 35.52 -4.64
N TYR A 536 5.98 36.06 -5.81
CA TYR A 536 5.65 35.24 -6.98
C TYR A 536 6.82 34.33 -7.37
N LEU A 537 8.04 34.86 -7.48
CA LEU A 537 9.21 34.06 -7.84
C LEU A 537 9.53 33.01 -6.76
N LYS A 538 9.42 33.35 -5.47
CA LYS A 538 9.62 32.38 -4.38
C LYS A 538 8.61 31.24 -4.42
N LEU A 539 7.35 31.53 -4.73
CA LEU A 539 6.30 30.52 -4.89
C LEU A 539 6.53 29.64 -6.13
N MET A 540 7.09 30.23 -7.20
CA MET A 540 7.34 29.57 -8.48
C MET A 540 8.60 28.70 -8.46
N ALA A 541 9.61 29.03 -7.65
CA ALA A 541 10.91 28.36 -7.63
C ALA A 541 10.87 26.84 -7.42
N PRO A 542 10.02 26.25 -6.55
CA PRO A 542 9.93 24.79 -6.44
C PRO A 542 9.39 24.11 -7.71
N VAL A 543 8.59 24.84 -8.50
CA VAL A 543 8.00 24.33 -9.76
C VAL A 543 9.01 24.48 -10.91
N THR A 544 9.49 25.70 -11.13
CA THR A 544 10.38 26.09 -12.25
C THR A 544 11.63 26.80 -11.71
N PRO A 545 12.60 26.05 -11.16
CA PRO A 545 13.74 26.62 -10.44
C PRO A 545 14.63 27.50 -11.33
N HIS A 546 14.83 27.15 -12.60
CA HIS A 546 15.81 27.82 -13.45
C HIS A 546 15.33 29.23 -13.87
N VAL A 547 14.09 29.33 -14.35
CA VAL A 547 13.48 30.62 -14.73
C VAL A 547 13.29 31.51 -13.50
N ALA A 548 12.94 30.93 -12.34
CA ALA A 548 12.80 31.69 -11.11
C ALA A 548 14.13 32.28 -10.63
N GLU A 549 15.22 31.50 -10.66
CA GLU A 549 16.57 31.96 -10.34
C GLU A 549 17.02 33.09 -11.27
N GLU A 550 16.89 32.91 -12.59
CA GLU A 550 17.33 33.90 -13.58
C GLU A 550 16.57 35.24 -13.42
N LEU A 551 15.25 35.19 -13.21
CA LEU A 551 14.46 36.40 -12.97
C LEU A 551 14.79 37.04 -11.61
N TRP A 552 15.17 36.25 -10.61
CA TRP A 552 15.55 36.74 -9.28
C TRP A 552 16.89 37.49 -9.32
N THR A 553 17.93 36.89 -9.91
CA THR A 553 19.27 37.47 -9.93
C THR A 553 19.42 38.53 -11.03
N GLU A 554 19.13 38.18 -12.28
CA GLU A 554 19.46 39.02 -13.44
C GLU A 554 18.44 40.13 -13.66
N HIS A 555 17.18 39.90 -13.30
CA HIS A 555 16.12 40.87 -13.56
C HIS A 555 15.75 41.71 -12.32
N LEU A 556 15.54 41.08 -11.16
CA LEU A 556 15.28 41.82 -9.92
C LEU A 556 16.55 42.31 -9.22
N GLY A 557 17.74 41.87 -9.64
CA GLY A 557 19.01 42.28 -9.05
C GLY A 557 19.19 41.81 -7.60
N LYS A 558 18.51 40.73 -7.21
CA LYS A 558 18.54 40.25 -5.83
C LYS A 558 19.83 39.50 -5.52
N PRO A 559 20.39 39.65 -4.31
CA PRO A 559 21.60 38.93 -3.91
C PRO A 559 21.27 37.47 -3.58
N TYR A 560 22.26 36.60 -3.78
CA TYR A 560 22.19 35.15 -3.54
C TYR A 560 21.11 34.43 -4.36
N SER A 561 21.21 33.10 -4.41
CA SER A 561 20.21 32.27 -5.09
C SER A 561 18.85 32.35 -4.41
N ILE A 562 17.78 32.29 -5.20
CA ILE A 562 16.40 32.21 -4.70
C ILE A 562 16.21 30.98 -3.80
N HIS A 563 16.96 29.92 -4.06
CA HIS A 563 16.91 28.67 -3.31
C HIS A 563 17.54 28.75 -1.92
N GLN A 564 18.21 29.85 -1.59
CA GLN A 564 18.76 30.13 -0.26
C GLN A 564 17.88 31.11 0.54
N GLN A 565 16.76 31.55 -0.02
CA GLN A 565 15.87 32.52 0.62
C GLN A 565 14.83 31.82 1.50
N GLU A 566 14.43 32.48 2.58
CA GLU A 566 13.31 32.02 3.40
C GLU A 566 12.00 32.02 2.61
N TRP A 567 11.17 31.01 2.87
CA TRP A 567 9.79 30.96 2.40
C TRP A 567 8.99 32.14 2.97
N PRO A 568 8.22 32.88 2.15
CA PRO A 568 7.55 34.09 2.61
C PRO A 568 6.42 33.77 3.58
N ARG A 569 6.19 34.65 4.56
CA ARG A 569 5.12 34.52 5.55
C ARG A 569 3.85 35.23 5.08
N VAL A 570 2.69 34.63 5.38
CA VAL A 570 1.39 35.23 5.07
C VAL A 570 1.15 36.43 5.99
N ASP A 571 0.81 37.57 5.41
CA ASP A 571 0.17 38.68 6.12
C ASP A 571 -1.34 38.43 6.12
N GLU A 572 -1.86 37.96 7.26
CA GLU A 572 -3.28 37.62 7.41
C GLU A 572 -4.20 38.84 7.31
N ALA A 573 -3.72 40.04 7.66
CA ALA A 573 -4.49 41.27 7.49
C ALA A 573 -4.60 41.63 6.00
N ALA A 574 -3.52 41.44 5.24
CA ALA A 574 -3.52 41.65 3.80
C ALA A 574 -4.43 40.66 3.06
N ALA A 575 -4.40 39.38 3.46
CA ALA A 575 -5.16 38.31 2.80
C ALA A 575 -6.68 38.41 3.02
N LYS A 576 -7.12 39.19 4.02
CA LYS A 576 -8.52 39.32 4.41
C LYS A 576 -9.36 39.96 3.29
N GLU A 577 -10.51 39.36 3.00
CA GLU A 577 -11.54 39.97 2.17
C GLU A 577 -12.13 41.18 2.90
N ASP A 578 -12.23 42.33 2.25
CA ASP A 578 -13.03 43.44 2.79
C ASP A 578 -14.51 43.20 2.49
N VAL A 579 -14.81 42.66 1.30
CA VAL A 579 -16.16 42.47 0.78
C VAL A 579 -16.27 41.08 0.17
N VAL A 580 -17.26 40.30 0.61
CA VAL A 580 -17.56 38.97 0.07
C VAL A 580 -18.79 39.02 -0.83
N GLU A 581 -18.72 38.34 -1.97
CA GLU A 581 -19.89 38.12 -2.82
C GLU A 581 -20.63 36.86 -2.35
N ILE A 582 -21.86 37.03 -1.88
CA ILE A 582 -22.68 35.95 -1.36
C ILE A 582 -23.79 35.62 -2.37
N PRO A 583 -23.82 34.38 -2.93
CA PRO A 583 -24.93 33.93 -3.74
C PRO A 583 -26.20 33.80 -2.88
N VAL A 584 -27.30 34.34 -3.41
CA VAL A 584 -28.63 34.28 -2.81
C VAL A 584 -29.48 33.27 -3.56
N GLN A 585 -30.00 32.29 -2.84
CA GLN A 585 -30.90 31.26 -3.33
C GLN A 585 -32.33 31.51 -2.89
N ILE A 586 -33.29 31.16 -3.74
CA ILE A 586 -34.72 31.09 -3.41
C ILE A 586 -35.19 29.68 -3.75
N ASN A 587 -35.68 28.94 -2.75
CA ASN A 587 -36.06 27.52 -2.85
C ASN A 587 -34.97 26.68 -3.56
N GLY A 588 -33.70 26.89 -3.16
CA GLY A 588 -32.54 26.14 -3.62
C GLY A 588 -31.95 26.58 -4.98
N LYS A 589 -32.55 27.54 -5.68
CA LYS A 589 -32.02 28.08 -6.96
C LYS A 589 -31.36 29.43 -6.74
N VAL A 590 -30.13 29.63 -7.22
CA VAL A 590 -29.44 30.93 -7.16
C VAL A 590 -30.20 31.94 -8.03
N ARG A 591 -30.61 33.05 -7.42
CA ARG A 591 -31.39 34.12 -8.06
C ARG A 591 -30.64 35.45 -8.07
N ASP A 592 -29.71 35.64 -7.16
CA ASP A 592 -28.93 36.88 -7.08
C ASP A 592 -27.55 36.63 -6.45
N ARG A 593 -26.68 37.64 -6.53
CA ARG A 593 -25.36 37.67 -5.87
C ARG A 593 -25.17 39.06 -5.27
N ILE A 594 -25.11 39.15 -3.96
CA ILE A 594 -24.94 40.43 -3.26
C ILE A 594 -23.51 40.58 -2.73
N LYS A 595 -23.02 41.81 -2.66
CA LYS A 595 -21.73 42.14 -2.06
C LYS A 595 -21.96 42.71 -0.66
N VAL A 596 -21.32 42.13 0.34
CA VAL A 596 -21.42 42.54 1.75
C VAL A 596 -20.04 42.57 2.39
N ASP A 597 -19.84 43.36 3.43
CA ASP A 597 -18.59 43.33 4.19
C ASP A 597 -18.30 41.91 4.70
N ALA A 598 -17.05 41.47 4.65
CA ALA A 598 -16.68 40.11 5.06
C ALA A 598 -17.00 39.81 6.54
N ASP A 599 -16.98 40.86 7.37
CA ASP A 599 -17.31 40.77 8.79
C ASP A 599 -18.80 40.95 9.08
N ALA A 600 -19.63 41.28 8.08
CA ALA A 600 -21.05 41.61 8.24
C ALA A 600 -21.77 40.60 9.13
N SER A 601 -22.61 41.11 10.04
CA SER A 601 -23.40 40.26 10.93
C SER A 601 -24.43 39.47 10.13
N GLU A 602 -24.95 38.39 10.71
CA GLU A 602 -26.03 37.63 10.07
C GLU A 602 -27.25 38.52 9.78
N GLU A 603 -27.50 39.52 10.63
CA GLU A 603 -28.60 40.48 10.50
C GLU A 603 -28.36 41.44 9.34
N ASP A 604 -27.14 41.99 9.21
CA ASP A 604 -26.77 42.88 8.10
C ASP A 604 -26.84 42.16 6.74
N ILE A 605 -26.38 40.90 6.70
CA ILE A 605 -26.47 40.07 5.50
C ILE A 605 -27.94 39.83 5.13
N LYS A 606 -28.80 39.51 6.10
CA LYS A 606 -30.24 39.33 5.85
C LYS A 606 -30.88 40.61 5.34
N ALA A 607 -30.56 41.76 5.95
CA ALA A 607 -31.08 43.05 5.52
C ALA A 607 -30.66 43.37 4.09
N ALA A 608 -29.39 43.16 3.74
CA ALA A 608 -28.88 43.36 2.38
C ALA A 608 -29.55 42.43 1.35
N VAL A 609 -29.79 41.16 1.71
CA VAL A 609 -30.51 40.21 0.84
C VAL A 609 -31.96 40.64 0.61
N LEU A 610 -32.68 41.05 1.66
CA LEU A 610 -34.08 41.46 1.55
C LEU A 610 -34.25 42.82 0.87
N ALA A 611 -33.22 43.65 0.88
CA ALA A 611 -33.17 44.92 0.15
C ALA A 611 -32.83 44.76 -1.34
N SER A 612 -32.38 43.57 -1.79
CA SER A 612 -32.09 43.34 -3.21
C SER A 612 -33.35 43.44 -4.07
N GLU A 613 -33.32 44.31 -5.09
CA GLU A 613 -34.41 44.44 -6.06
C GLU A 613 -34.73 43.12 -6.77
N THR A 614 -33.70 42.31 -7.07
CA THR A 614 -33.85 41.01 -7.72
C THR A 614 -34.58 40.04 -6.80
N VAL A 615 -34.22 40.02 -5.52
CA VAL A 615 -34.85 39.17 -4.52
C VAL A 615 -36.30 39.61 -4.29
N GLN A 616 -36.57 40.91 -4.13
CA GLN A 616 -37.92 41.45 -3.95
C GLN A 616 -38.85 41.10 -5.12
N LYS A 617 -38.35 41.21 -6.36
CA LYS A 617 -39.10 40.79 -7.56
C LYS A 617 -39.44 39.30 -7.54
N GLN A 618 -38.52 38.45 -7.09
CA GLN A 618 -38.73 37.00 -7.03
C GLN A 618 -39.64 36.57 -5.86
N LEU A 619 -39.74 37.39 -4.81
CA LEU A 619 -40.62 37.13 -3.67
C LEU A 619 -42.08 37.54 -3.95
N GLU A 620 -42.35 38.37 -4.96
CA GLU A 620 -43.70 38.80 -5.37
C GLU A 620 -44.58 39.31 -4.20
N GLY A 621 -43.95 39.98 -3.22
CA GLY A 621 -44.64 40.49 -2.02
C GLY A 621 -44.93 39.44 -0.93
N LYS A 622 -44.44 38.20 -1.06
CA LYS A 622 -44.51 37.17 -0.01
C LYS A 622 -43.30 37.27 0.93
N GLU A 623 -43.53 37.19 2.23
CA GLU A 623 -42.44 37.07 3.20
C GLU A 623 -41.87 35.65 3.20
N PRO A 624 -40.53 35.49 3.23
CA PRO A 624 -39.90 34.18 3.31
C PRO A 624 -40.18 33.52 4.66
N LYS A 625 -40.58 32.25 4.66
CA LYS A 625 -40.82 31.44 5.86
C LYS A 625 -39.56 31.21 6.67
N LYS A 626 -38.41 31.15 6.00
CA LYS A 626 -37.10 30.95 6.64
C LYS A 626 -35.99 31.57 5.81
N VAL A 627 -35.08 32.29 6.47
CA VAL A 627 -33.84 32.79 5.86
C VAL A 627 -32.67 32.07 6.51
N ILE A 628 -31.95 31.28 5.71
CA ILE A 628 -30.78 30.51 6.15
C ILE A 628 -29.53 31.23 5.66
N VAL A 629 -28.73 31.74 6.59
CA VAL A 629 -27.46 32.38 6.28
C VAL A 629 -26.32 31.42 6.62
N VAL A 630 -25.49 31.12 5.63
CA VAL A 630 -24.20 30.45 5.85
C VAL A 630 -23.14 31.53 5.63
N LYS A 631 -22.62 32.09 6.74
CA LYS A 631 -21.73 33.27 6.71
C LYS A 631 -20.57 33.08 5.72
N GLY A 632 -20.40 34.06 4.83
CA GLY A 632 -19.37 34.06 3.78
C GLY A 632 -19.53 33.01 2.67
N LYS A 633 -20.62 32.24 2.63
CA LYS A 633 -20.84 31.19 1.61
C LYS A 633 -22.12 31.37 0.78
N LEU A 634 -23.28 31.46 1.42
CA LEU A 634 -24.57 31.63 0.73
C LEU A 634 -25.67 32.12 1.67
N VAL A 635 -26.74 32.66 1.08
CA VAL A 635 -28.03 32.86 1.76
C VAL A 635 -29.11 32.11 1.00
N SER A 636 -29.99 31.40 1.71
CA SER A 636 -31.11 30.67 1.12
C SER A 636 -32.42 31.10 1.75
N LEU A 637 -33.33 31.57 0.90
CA LEU A 637 -34.69 31.99 1.24
C LEU A 637 -35.65 30.84 0.92
N VAL A 638 -36.37 30.39 1.95
CA VAL A 638 -37.45 29.41 1.82
C VAL A 638 -38.76 30.17 1.76
N VAL A 639 -39.47 30.09 0.64
CA VAL A 639 -40.73 30.80 0.37
C VAL A 639 -41.89 29.83 0.36
#